data_AF-A0A2N7QC24-F1
#
_entry.id   AF-A0A2N7QC24-F1
#
_cell.length_a   1.000
_cell.length_b   1.000
_cell.length_c   1.000
_cell.angle_alpha   90.00
_cell.angle_beta   90.00
_cell.angle_gamma   90.00
#
_symmetry.space_group_name_H-M   'P 1'
#
loop_
_entity.id
_entity.type
_entity.pdbx_description
1 polymer ?
#
loop_
_entity_poly.entity_id
_entity_poly.type
_entity_poly.pdbx_seq_one_letter_code
_entity_poly.pdbx_strand_id
1 'polypeptide(L)'
;MFGNNLLLSAKFAYMNSSFSLIPHSDPTRTHLVMYDATNDVTYDNWYYITSRPMYDVDLHGQYYNDNFLGLSHEVKFGVEYSTRRVTTDSAAPGNLYMMYNLNWPDIDWSGTGNPDFTPGMREMGVYSAYNLDWGVTQYTGFLQDTITKGRLTVLLGARFDRQQPKINSSLYYTVNDNPVWTQYADPDVKAAIKAFMPGMVVPNIKPDYRWNFFSPRVGITYDIFGTGKTIFKLNFSVYGDFMGTGSANYLFNPYGAAGCWLNFWWLDGYNNNPADNKMQAGELLWNDPTTYAPIPFIVNGAVNPDAIAPLYGYFWGGFTPGSSTPGPSRYYVNKNATSSRTYEYLATIEHELRKNLSVGLNFVYRKYNHFSWDVPYYTNGPYGDYRIDGQSVIQDYNVYSQAGTIPTDLSNVPGASGVNLGAGAGKPYYLMTPGYGPTPYTYHTLNGNYATYWGIDLLFNKRLSNKWMLDGSVSYMDQRYHYVDGYQNPTNLWALNNQLYAPHIGGASGKINAYVFSHWMVKLEGMYQLPYGFDVSFTFNARQGYVIPHYMTITDYRWANSYNRSVTVYLDKFGSDTLPVFYQLNLRLEKQIKLGDTGRIYVMADGFNVLNRAIINRRYDRNEGTLRIYSDHMSFSKYANNYAINEYLNPFIMRLGVRFQF
;
A
#
# COMPACT_ATOMS: atom_id res chain seq x y z
N MET A 1 -3.81 -41.11 -15.78
CA MET A 1 -2.84 -41.98 -15.08
C MET A 1 -2.32 -42.96 -16.10
N PHE A 2 -1.00 -43.08 -16.24
CA PHE A 2 -0.34 -43.98 -17.18
C PHE A 2 0.35 -45.08 -16.38
N GLY A 3 -0.12 -46.32 -16.53
CA GLY A 3 0.25 -47.41 -15.62
C GLY A 3 -0.09 -47.08 -14.16
N ASN A 4 0.69 -47.66 -13.23
CA ASN A 4 0.49 -47.47 -11.79
C ASN A 4 1.35 -46.35 -11.20
N ASN A 5 2.30 -45.80 -11.97
CA ASN A 5 3.41 -45.03 -11.42
C ASN A 5 3.49 -43.60 -11.95
N LEU A 6 2.65 -43.20 -12.93
CA LEU A 6 2.69 -41.86 -13.52
C LEU A 6 1.29 -41.23 -13.55
N LEU A 7 1.15 -40.10 -12.88
CA LEU A 7 -0.01 -39.22 -13.00
C LEU A 7 0.40 -38.00 -13.82
N LEU A 8 -0.35 -37.68 -14.88
CA LEU A 8 -0.25 -36.41 -15.59
C LEU A 8 -1.54 -35.63 -15.36
N SER A 9 -1.41 -34.32 -15.18
CA SER A 9 -2.52 -33.39 -15.01
C SER A 9 -2.29 -32.16 -15.90
N ALA A 10 -3.36 -31.71 -16.53
CA ALA A 10 -3.43 -30.45 -17.24
C ALA A 10 -4.58 -29.64 -16.64
N LYS A 11 -4.32 -28.36 -16.37
CA LYS A 11 -5.32 -27.43 -15.86
C LYS A 11 -5.29 -26.16 -16.70
N PHE A 12 -6.47 -25.68 -17.01
CA PHE A 12 -6.70 -24.35 -17.56
C PHE A 12 -7.62 -23.60 -16.62
N ALA A 13 -7.24 -22.37 -16.29
CA ALA A 13 -8.09 -21.46 -15.55
C ALA A 13 -8.19 -20.13 -16.30
N TYR A 14 -9.41 -19.60 -16.31
CA TYR A 14 -9.70 -18.23 -16.68
C TYR A 14 -10.39 -17.56 -15.50
N MET A 15 -9.91 -16.38 -15.14
CA MET A 15 -10.54 -15.54 -14.14
C MET A 15 -10.58 -14.10 -14.64
N ASN A 16 -11.69 -13.42 -14.40
CA ASN A 16 -11.76 -11.98 -14.57
C ASN A 16 -12.34 -11.35 -13.31
N SER A 17 -11.47 -10.71 -12.52
CA SER A 17 -11.86 -9.98 -11.30
C SER A 17 -12.26 -8.55 -11.63
N SER A 18 -13.25 -8.38 -12.53
CA SER A 18 -13.77 -7.06 -12.91
C SER A 18 -14.74 -6.51 -11.86
N PHE A 19 -14.68 -5.21 -11.61
CA PHE A 19 -15.68 -4.49 -10.81
C PHE A 19 -15.74 -3.03 -11.24
N SER A 20 -16.80 -2.36 -10.82
CA SER A 20 -16.96 -0.92 -10.98
C SER A 20 -17.39 -0.27 -9.67
N LEU A 21 -16.91 0.95 -9.45
CA LEU A 21 -17.34 1.88 -8.42
C LEU A 21 -17.89 3.09 -9.17
N ILE A 22 -19.21 3.21 -9.18
CA ILE A 22 -19.93 4.31 -9.81
C ILE A 22 -20.61 5.09 -8.68
N PRO A 23 -20.38 6.41 -8.55
CA PRO A 23 -21.02 7.22 -7.52
C PRO A 23 -22.55 7.13 -7.61
N HIS A 24 -23.23 6.79 -6.51
CA HIS A 24 -24.68 6.71 -6.48
C HIS A 24 -25.33 8.11 -6.50
N SER A 25 -24.66 9.13 -5.95
CA SER A 25 -25.14 10.53 -5.99
C SER A 25 -25.10 11.13 -7.38
N ASP A 26 -24.22 10.63 -8.25
CA ASP A 26 -23.98 11.15 -9.60
C ASP A 26 -23.57 10.03 -10.56
N PRO A 27 -24.49 9.12 -10.92
CA PRO A 27 -24.18 8.00 -11.81
C PRO A 27 -23.84 8.46 -13.23
N THR A 28 -24.26 9.67 -13.60
CA THR A 28 -24.00 10.31 -14.90
C THR A 28 -22.67 11.05 -14.97
N ARG A 29 -21.96 11.22 -13.84
CA ARG A 29 -20.64 11.86 -13.76
C ARG A 29 -20.68 13.32 -14.25
N THR A 30 -21.59 14.09 -13.67
CA THR A 30 -21.91 15.48 -14.02
C THR A 30 -21.65 16.49 -12.90
N HIS A 31 -21.34 16.04 -11.68
CA HIS A 31 -20.98 16.90 -10.56
C HIS A 31 -19.46 17.02 -10.41
N LEU A 32 -18.98 18.21 -10.08
CA LEU A 32 -17.57 18.44 -9.78
C LEU A 32 -17.21 17.77 -8.46
N VAL A 33 -16.08 17.07 -8.41
CA VAL A 33 -15.57 16.52 -7.16
C VAL A 33 -14.88 17.63 -6.37
N MET A 34 -15.27 17.78 -5.10
CA MET A 34 -14.83 18.88 -4.25
C MET A 34 -14.28 18.36 -2.93
N TYR A 35 -13.29 19.05 -2.37
CA TYR A 35 -12.76 18.78 -1.04
C TYR A 35 -12.73 20.03 -0.19
N ASP A 36 -13.37 19.93 0.98
CA ASP A 36 -13.30 20.93 2.03
C ASP A 36 -12.04 20.66 2.87
N ALA A 37 -11.04 21.52 2.66
CA ALA A 37 -9.74 21.44 3.29
C ALA A 37 -9.76 21.67 4.80
N THR A 38 -10.73 22.45 5.30
CA THR A 38 -10.84 22.75 6.73
C THR A 38 -11.53 21.64 7.49
N ASN A 39 -12.58 21.06 6.91
CA ASN A 39 -13.38 20.03 7.55
C ASN A 39 -12.90 18.60 7.26
N ASP A 40 -11.96 18.42 6.32
CA ASP A 40 -11.45 17.13 5.86
C ASP A 40 -12.57 16.25 5.26
N VAL A 41 -13.38 16.84 4.37
CA VAL A 41 -14.56 16.19 3.75
C VAL A 41 -14.49 16.27 2.23
N THR A 42 -14.66 15.14 1.56
CA THR A 42 -14.83 15.08 0.10
C THR A 42 -16.31 14.97 -0.27
N TYR A 43 -16.74 15.80 -1.22
CA TYR A 43 -18.08 15.81 -1.82
C TYR A 43 -18.00 15.27 -3.26
N ASP A 44 -18.99 14.45 -3.62
CA ASP A 44 -18.99 13.60 -4.83
C ASP A 44 -17.76 12.68 -4.91
N ASN A 45 -17.62 11.91 -5.99
CA ASN A 45 -16.62 10.86 -6.07
C ASN A 45 -16.07 10.64 -7.48
N TRP A 46 -14.86 10.11 -7.54
CA TRP A 46 -14.29 9.50 -8.73
C TRP A 46 -15.08 8.25 -9.10
N TYR A 47 -15.12 7.95 -10.40
CA TYR A 47 -15.53 6.62 -10.84
C TYR A 47 -14.29 5.74 -11.05
N TYR A 48 -14.48 4.43 -10.94
CA TYR A 48 -13.44 3.45 -11.19
C TYR A 48 -14.04 2.22 -11.84
N ILE A 49 -13.59 1.87 -13.04
CA ILE A 49 -14.02 0.67 -13.76
C ILE A 49 -12.77 -0.13 -14.09
N THR A 50 -12.72 -1.40 -13.72
CA THR A 50 -11.57 -2.26 -14.01
C THR A 50 -11.98 -3.62 -14.53
N SER A 51 -11.16 -4.17 -15.43
CA SER A 51 -11.21 -5.56 -15.86
C SER A 51 -9.83 -6.18 -15.68
N ARG A 52 -9.77 -7.42 -15.19
CA ARG A 52 -8.52 -8.09 -14.81
C ARG A 52 -8.50 -9.52 -15.32
N PRO A 53 -8.54 -9.74 -16.66
CA PRO A 53 -8.53 -11.08 -17.20
C PRO A 53 -7.17 -11.73 -16.97
N MET A 54 -7.21 -12.97 -16.49
CA MET A 54 -6.07 -13.83 -16.27
C MET A 54 -6.33 -15.18 -16.94
N TYR A 55 -5.29 -15.67 -17.61
CA TYR A 55 -5.27 -17.00 -18.20
C TYR A 55 -4.10 -17.74 -17.60
N ASP A 56 -4.36 -18.91 -17.02
CA ASP A 56 -3.35 -19.78 -16.43
C ASP A 56 -3.46 -21.17 -17.03
N VAL A 57 -2.34 -21.68 -17.52
CA VAL A 57 -2.18 -23.06 -18.02
C VAL A 57 -1.11 -23.72 -17.16
N ASP A 58 -1.44 -24.84 -16.54
CA ASP A 58 -0.54 -25.64 -15.71
C ASP A 58 -0.52 -27.08 -16.25
N LEU A 59 0.68 -27.57 -16.55
CA LEU A 59 0.92 -28.93 -17.01
C LEU A 59 1.93 -29.56 -16.06
N HIS A 60 1.53 -30.61 -15.34
CA HIS A 60 2.43 -31.28 -14.40
C HIS A 60 2.26 -32.79 -14.37
N GLY A 61 3.34 -33.45 -13.99
CA GLY A 61 3.42 -34.88 -13.76
C GLY A 61 3.86 -35.19 -12.33
N GLN A 62 3.42 -36.34 -11.84
CA GLN A 62 3.91 -36.98 -10.63
C GLN A 62 4.28 -38.42 -10.96
N TYR A 63 5.52 -38.78 -10.68
CA TYR A 63 6.09 -40.10 -10.91
C TYR A 63 6.49 -40.74 -9.59
N TYR A 64 6.05 -41.97 -9.38
CA TYR A 64 6.27 -42.75 -8.16
C TYR A 64 7.22 -43.90 -8.45
N ASN A 65 8.30 -44.03 -7.67
CA ASN A 65 9.24 -45.14 -7.77
C ASN A 65 9.77 -45.54 -6.41
N ASP A 66 9.32 -46.68 -5.90
CA ASP A 66 9.61 -47.13 -4.53
C ASP A 66 11.00 -47.78 -4.35
N ASN A 67 11.77 -47.99 -5.41
CA ASN A 67 13.04 -48.71 -5.34
C ASN A 67 14.17 -48.08 -6.18
N PHE A 68 14.03 -46.81 -6.58
CA PHE A 68 15.09 -46.14 -7.31
C PHE A 68 16.28 -45.88 -6.37
N LEU A 69 17.46 -46.40 -6.75
CA LEU A 69 18.68 -46.34 -5.91
C LEU A 69 18.49 -46.91 -4.48
N GLY A 70 17.53 -47.84 -4.30
CA GLY A 70 17.21 -48.42 -2.99
C GLY A 70 16.45 -47.48 -2.05
N LEU A 71 15.80 -46.45 -2.58
CA LEU A 71 15.00 -45.45 -1.87
C LEU A 71 13.62 -45.32 -2.55
N SER A 72 12.61 -44.85 -1.82
CA SER A 72 11.32 -44.47 -2.41
C SER A 72 11.35 -43.00 -2.82
N HIS A 73 10.93 -42.73 -4.05
CA HIS A 73 10.91 -41.43 -4.69
C HIS A 73 9.51 -41.07 -5.18
N GLU A 74 9.08 -39.85 -4.88
CA GLU A 74 7.92 -39.21 -5.48
C GLU A 74 8.39 -37.92 -6.19
N VAL A 75 8.52 -38.01 -7.52
CA VAL A 75 9.03 -36.93 -8.36
C VAL A 75 7.86 -36.15 -8.96
N LYS A 76 7.76 -34.87 -8.62
CA LYS A 76 6.80 -33.92 -9.18
C LYS A 76 7.52 -32.94 -10.12
N PHE A 77 7.02 -32.77 -11.33
CA PHE A 77 7.59 -31.85 -12.32
C PHE A 77 6.50 -31.16 -13.12
N GLY A 78 6.78 -29.99 -13.68
CA GLY A 78 5.81 -29.30 -14.49
C GLY A 78 6.26 -27.96 -15.05
N VAL A 79 5.38 -27.41 -15.88
CA VAL A 79 5.52 -26.08 -16.48
C VAL A 79 4.21 -25.32 -16.34
N GLU A 80 4.32 -24.01 -16.17
CA GLU A 80 3.16 -23.11 -16.13
C GLU A 80 3.36 -21.98 -17.13
N TYR A 81 2.26 -21.56 -17.75
CA TYR A 81 2.17 -20.34 -18.54
C TYR A 81 1.02 -19.51 -18.02
N SER A 82 1.27 -18.24 -17.74
CA SER A 82 0.21 -17.33 -17.35
C SER A 82 0.31 -15.98 -18.03
N THR A 83 -0.85 -15.39 -18.31
CA THR A 83 -0.97 -14.00 -18.72
C THR A 83 -1.91 -13.28 -17.79
N ARG A 84 -1.52 -12.08 -17.40
CA ARG A 84 -2.29 -11.21 -16.52
C ARG A 84 -2.43 -9.88 -17.23
N ARG A 85 -3.63 -9.34 -17.30
CA ARG A 85 -3.90 -8.02 -17.87
C ARG A 85 -4.76 -7.24 -16.90
N VAL A 86 -4.55 -5.94 -16.83
CA VAL A 86 -5.47 -5.01 -16.18
C VAL A 86 -5.84 -3.94 -17.19
N THR A 87 -7.14 -3.69 -17.32
CA THR A 87 -7.64 -2.46 -17.89
C THR A 87 -8.31 -1.67 -16.78
N THR A 88 -8.06 -0.37 -16.72
CA THR A 88 -8.75 0.53 -15.78
C THR A 88 -9.14 1.80 -16.52
N ASP A 89 -10.34 2.27 -16.25
CA ASP A 89 -10.82 3.61 -16.60
C ASP A 89 -11.30 4.26 -15.31
N SER A 90 -10.60 5.31 -14.89
CA SER A 90 -10.92 6.04 -13.66
C SER A 90 -10.58 7.52 -13.81
N ALA A 91 -11.51 8.37 -13.40
CA ALA A 91 -11.36 9.80 -13.44
C ALA A 91 -12.39 10.49 -12.54
N ALA A 92 -12.12 11.76 -12.19
CA ALA A 92 -13.16 12.66 -11.77
C ALA A 92 -14.00 13.07 -13.00
N PRO A 93 -15.28 13.40 -12.85
CA PRO A 93 -16.05 14.12 -13.87
C PRO A 93 -15.24 15.29 -14.46
N GLY A 94 -15.10 15.30 -15.80
CA GLY A 94 -14.31 16.31 -16.50
C GLY A 94 -12.79 16.24 -16.30
N ASN A 95 -12.27 15.25 -15.58
CA ASN A 95 -10.89 15.21 -15.08
C ASN A 95 -10.53 16.45 -14.24
N LEU A 96 -11.53 17.08 -13.62
CA LEU A 96 -11.41 18.30 -12.85
C LEU A 96 -11.78 18.01 -11.40
N TYR A 97 -11.03 18.60 -10.49
CA TYR A 97 -11.23 18.52 -9.05
C TYR A 97 -10.98 19.90 -8.43
N MET A 98 -11.67 20.19 -7.33
CA MET A 98 -11.56 21.47 -6.62
C MET A 98 -11.34 21.27 -5.13
N MET A 99 -10.39 22.01 -4.57
CA MET A 99 -10.24 22.19 -3.12
C MET A 99 -10.75 23.59 -2.76
N TYR A 100 -11.54 23.67 -1.69
CA TYR A 100 -12.08 24.93 -1.19
C TYR A 100 -12.06 24.94 0.35
N ASN A 101 -12.41 26.08 0.95
CA ASN A 101 -12.26 26.30 2.40
C ASN A 101 -10.82 26.00 2.85
N LEU A 102 -9.85 26.49 2.10
CA LEU A 102 -8.44 26.30 2.40
C LEU A 102 -8.12 26.90 3.78
N ASN A 103 -7.16 26.32 4.50
CA ASN A 103 -6.72 26.80 5.82
C ASN A 103 -5.19 26.86 5.93
N TRP A 104 -4.51 26.96 4.79
CA TRP A 104 -3.07 27.12 4.69
C TRP A 104 -2.73 28.32 3.80
N PRO A 105 -1.50 28.84 3.93
CA PRO A 105 -1.03 29.92 3.07
C PRO A 105 -1.01 29.58 1.59
N ASP A 106 -1.38 30.53 0.73
CA ASP A 106 -1.40 30.40 -0.73
C ASP A 106 -0.50 31.45 -1.42
N ILE A 107 -0.96 32.68 -1.57
CA ILE A 107 -0.35 33.79 -2.29
C ILE A 107 0.12 34.85 -1.29
N ASP A 108 1.28 35.45 -1.55
CA ASP A 108 1.71 36.65 -0.85
C ASP A 108 1.30 37.90 -1.66
N TRP A 109 0.13 38.43 -1.34
CA TRP A 109 -0.38 39.67 -1.93
C TRP A 109 0.38 40.91 -1.45
N SER A 110 1.03 40.81 -0.29
CA SER A 110 1.67 41.94 0.40
C SER A 110 3.13 42.15 -0.03
N GLY A 111 3.75 41.13 -0.63
CA GLY A 111 5.16 41.13 -1.02
C GLY A 111 6.12 41.10 0.16
N THR A 112 5.69 40.58 1.31
CA THR A 112 6.50 40.47 2.53
C THR A 112 7.43 39.25 2.54
N GLY A 113 7.29 38.35 1.56
CA GLY A 113 8.00 37.07 1.47
C GLY A 113 7.36 35.96 2.31
N ASN A 114 6.24 36.23 2.95
CA ASN A 114 5.46 35.27 3.73
C ASN A 114 4.11 35.06 3.03
N PRO A 115 3.78 33.86 2.56
CA PRO A 115 2.45 33.61 2.03
C PRO A 115 1.42 33.71 3.16
N ASP A 116 0.26 34.28 2.82
CA ASP A 116 -0.89 34.37 3.71
C ASP A 116 -2.03 33.51 3.17
N PHE A 117 -3.02 33.26 4.02
CA PHE A 117 -4.26 32.63 3.58
C PHE A 117 -5.15 33.66 2.87
N THR A 118 -5.61 33.37 1.66
CA THR A 118 -6.54 34.22 0.92
C THR A 118 -7.99 33.75 1.10
N PRO A 119 -8.86 34.54 1.77
CA PRO A 119 -10.27 34.19 1.93
C PRO A 119 -10.97 33.98 0.58
N GLY A 120 -11.66 32.84 0.44
CA GLY A 120 -12.40 32.49 -0.78
C GLY A 120 -11.55 31.84 -1.87
N MET A 121 -10.24 31.72 -1.69
CA MET A 121 -9.36 31.01 -2.61
C MET A 121 -9.72 29.54 -2.73
N ARG A 122 -9.62 29.02 -3.96
CA ARG A 122 -9.83 27.61 -4.31
C ARG A 122 -8.62 27.10 -5.09
N GLU A 123 -8.30 25.81 -4.95
CA GLU A 123 -7.32 25.13 -5.80
C GLU A 123 -8.06 24.27 -6.81
N MET A 124 -7.73 24.41 -8.09
CA MET A 124 -8.24 23.57 -9.15
C MET A 124 -7.15 22.59 -9.57
N GLY A 125 -7.52 21.31 -9.71
CA GLY A 125 -6.65 20.26 -10.21
C GLY A 125 -7.22 19.61 -11.47
N VAL A 126 -6.42 19.59 -12.53
CA VAL A 126 -6.70 18.91 -13.79
C VAL A 126 -5.74 17.74 -13.94
N TYR A 127 -6.27 16.55 -14.18
CA TYR A 127 -5.46 15.34 -14.31
C TYR A 127 -5.67 14.67 -15.68
N SER A 128 -4.69 13.90 -16.16
CA SER A 128 -5.00 12.91 -17.21
C SER A 128 -5.92 11.84 -16.63
N ALA A 129 -6.94 11.43 -17.38
CA ALA A 129 -7.75 10.28 -17.02
C ALA A 129 -6.85 9.05 -16.83
N TYR A 130 -7.14 8.26 -15.81
CA TYR A 130 -6.43 7.03 -15.52
C TYR A 130 -6.99 5.90 -16.39
N ASN A 131 -6.65 5.94 -17.68
CA ASN A 131 -7.07 4.96 -18.68
C ASN A 131 -5.88 4.12 -19.14
N LEU A 132 -5.78 2.92 -18.59
CA LEU A 132 -4.60 2.08 -18.72
C LEU A 132 -4.94 0.67 -19.18
N ASP A 133 -3.99 0.08 -19.90
CA ASP A 133 -4.05 -1.30 -20.36
C ASP A 133 -2.65 -1.93 -20.28
N TRP A 134 -2.42 -2.65 -19.19
CA TRP A 134 -1.11 -3.25 -18.89
C TRP A 134 -1.23 -4.76 -18.82
N GLY A 135 -0.11 -5.45 -19.06
CA GLY A 135 -0.06 -6.88 -18.85
C GLY A 135 1.30 -7.40 -18.45
N VAL A 136 1.30 -8.62 -17.94
CA VAL A 136 2.48 -9.41 -17.62
C VAL A 136 2.27 -10.80 -18.18
N THR A 137 3.32 -11.36 -18.78
CA THR A 137 3.40 -12.77 -19.16
C THR A 137 4.41 -13.46 -18.26
N GLN A 138 4.07 -14.64 -17.74
CA GLN A 138 4.95 -15.46 -16.93
C GLN A 138 5.07 -16.88 -17.51
N TYR A 139 6.31 -17.39 -17.46
CA TYR A 139 6.66 -18.77 -17.75
C TYR A 139 7.32 -19.38 -16.52
N THR A 140 6.95 -20.60 -16.18
CA THR A 140 7.48 -21.33 -15.03
C THR A 140 7.93 -22.73 -15.45
N GLY A 141 9.04 -23.20 -14.89
CA GLY A 141 9.34 -24.63 -14.81
C GLY A 141 9.69 -25.04 -13.38
N PHE A 142 9.31 -26.25 -12.96
CA PHE A 142 9.66 -26.76 -11.64
C PHE A 142 9.92 -28.27 -11.62
N LEU A 143 10.73 -28.69 -10.66
CA LEU A 143 11.03 -30.08 -10.33
C LEU A 143 11.12 -30.22 -8.81
N GLN A 144 10.55 -31.29 -8.27
CA GLN A 144 10.61 -31.64 -6.87
C GLN A 144 10.71 -33.16 -6.74
N ASP A 145 11.47 -33.63 -5.78
CA ASP A 145 11.58 -35.03 -5.41
C ASP A 145 11.39 -35.18 -3.89
N THR A 146 10.50 -36.07 -3.49
CA THR A 146 10.31 -36.48 -2.10
C THR A 146 10.90 -37.88 -1.94
N ILE A 147 12.01 -37.96 -1.21
CA ILE A 147 12.83 -39.16 -1.03
C ILE A 147 12.57 -39.70 0.37
N THR A 148 12.13 -40.95 0.50
CA THR A 148 11.85 -41.58 1.79
C THR A 148 12.69 -42.84 2.01
N LYS A 149 13.32 -42.93 3.19
CA LYS A 149 14.02 -44.12 3.67
C LYS A 149 13.79 -44.33 5.16
N GLY A 150 13.02 -45.34 5.52
CA GLY A 150 12.72 -45.67 6.91
C GLY A 150 12.06 -44.49 7.62
N ARG A 151 12.77 -43.86 8.56
CA ARG A 151 12.26 -42.75 9.40
C ARG A 151 12.53 -41.36 8.83
N LEU A 152 13.28 -41.27 7.74
CA LEU A 152 13.72 -40.01 7.13
C LEU A 152 13.01 -39.79 5.80
N THR A 153 12.42 -38.62 5.65
CA THR A 153 11.92 -38.08 4.38
C THR A 153 12.65 -36.78 4.06
N VAL A 154 13.18 -36.67 2.86
CA VAL A 154 13.86 -35.47 2.34
C VAL A 154 13.08 -34.97 1.14
N LEU A 155 12.84 -33.66 1.09
CA LEU A 155 12.25 -32.98 -0.05
C LEU A 155 13.31 -32.10 -0.69
N LEU A 156 13.55 -32.29 -1.98
CA LEU A 156 14.41 -31.43 -2.79
C LEU A 156 13.57 -30.81 -3.89
N GLY A 157 13.56 -29.49 -4.01
CA GLY A 157 12.75 -28.79 -4.99
C GLY A 157 13.45 -27.59 -5.59
N ALA A 158 13.13 -27.30 -6.84
CA ALA A 158 13.57 -26.12 -7.54
C ALA A 158 12.45 -25.62 -8.47
N ARG A 159 12.31 -24.30 -8.55
CA ARG A 159 11.40 -23.63 -9.47
C ARG A 159 12.13 -22.47 -10.14
N PHE A 160 11.88 -22.28 -11.43
CA PHE A 160 12.34 -21.14 -12.20
C PHE A 160 11.13 -20.37 -12.71
N ASP A 161 11.10 -19.06 -12.49
CA ASP A 161 10.06 -18.16 -12.95
C ASP A 161 10.67 -17.06 -13.83
N ARG A 162 10.07 -16.84 -15.01
CA ARG A 162 10.39 -15.72 -15.92
C ARG A 162 9.16 -14.87 -16.12
N GLN A 163 9.23 -13.59 -15.76
CA GLN A 163 8.10 -12.64 -15.82
C GLN A 163 8.46 -11.42 -16.66
N GLN A 164 7.59 -11.02 -17.59
CA GLN A 164 7.85 -9.91 -18.53
C GLN A 164 6.64 -8.97 -18.65
N PRO A 165 6.80 -7.65 -18.48
CA PRO A 165 5.72 -6.69 -18.60
C PRO A 165 5.46 -6.30 -20.06
N LYS A 166 4.28 -5.75 -20.33
CA LYS A 166 3.88 -5.10 -21.59
C LYS A 166 2.89 -3.98 -21.31
N ILE A 167 2.90 -2.97 -22.17
CA ILE A 167 1.89 -1.91 -22.22
C ILE A 167 1.11 -2.12 -23.52
N ASN A 168 -0.21 -2.21 -23.43
CA ASN A 168 -1.07 -2.25 -24.61
C ASN A 168 -1.54 -0.83 -24.95
N SER A 169 -2.07 -0.68 -26.17
CA SER A 169 -2.51 0.63 -26.63
C SER A 169 -3.66 1.17 -25.78
N SER A 170 -3.57 2.44 -25.37
CA SER A 170 -4.58 3.10 -24.55
C SER A 170 -4.64 4.59 -24.87
N LEU A 171 -5.82 5.20 -24.67
CA LEU A 171 -6.06 6.63 -24.87
C LEU A 171 -6.14 7.31 -23.50
N TYR A 172 -5.20 8.23 -23.24
CA TYR A 172 -5.21 9.09 -22.07
C TYR A 172 -5.77 10.44 -22.48
N TYR A 173 -7.02 10.72 -22.10
CA TYR A 173 -7.65 12.02 -22.34
C TYR A 173 -7.52 12.91 -21.10
N THR A 174 -7.54 14.22 -21.31
CA THR A 174 -7.31 15.26 -20.29
C THR A 174 -8.55 16.14 -20.21
N VAL A 175 -8.58 17.33 -20.80
CA VAL A 175 -9.81 18.12 -20.93
C VAL A 175 -10.74 17.46 -21.96
N ASN A 176 -11.97 17.15 -21.54
CA ASN A 176 -12.99 16.49 -22.36
C ASN A 176 -14.29 17.32 -22.44
N ASP A 177 -15.31 16.77 -23.08
CA ASP A 177 -16.60 17.45 -23.27
C ASP A 177 -17.61 17.16 -22.16
N ASN A 178 -17.14 16.81 -20.96
CA ASN A 178 -17.99 16.63 -19.79
C ASN A 178 -18.68 17.95 -19.39
N PRO A 179 -19.97 17.92 -18.96
CA PRO A 179 -20.71 19.11 -18.56
C PRO A 179 -20.08 19.96 -17.45
N VAL A 180 -19.25 19.38 -16.57
CA VAL A 180 -18.56 20.10 -15.49
C VAL A 180 -17.73 21.27 -16.05
N TRP A 181 -17.08 21.10 -17.20
CA TRP A 181 -16.32 22.19 -17.82
C TRP A 181 -17.21 23.37 -18.22
N THR A 182 -18.41 23.12 -18.77
CA THR A 182 -19.34 24.18 -19.16
C THR A 182 -20.02 24.84 -17.94
N GLN A 183 -20.14 24.11 -16.84
CA GLN A 183 -20.72 24.61 -15.59
C GLN A 183 -19.76 25.56 -14.85
N TYR A 184 -18.47 25.21 -14.80
CA TYR A 184 -17.48 25.89 -13.95
C TYR A 184 -16.40 26.67 -14.71
N ALA A 185 -16.39 26.68 -16.04
CA ALA A 185 -15.37 27.40 -16.81
C ALA A 185 -15.97 28.09 -18.05
N ASP A 186 -15.47 29.28 -18.35
CA ASP A 186 -15.74 29.90 -19.64
C ASP A 186 -15.13 29.10 -20.80
N PRO A 187 -15.72 29.17 -22.01
CA PRO A 187 -15.23 28.42 -23.17
C PRO A 187 -13.75 28.65 -23.47
N ASP A 188 -13.27 29.88 -23.30
CA ASP A 188 -11.87 30.25 -23.57
C ASP A 188 -10.90 29.66 -22.54
N VAL A 189 -11.31 29.55 -21.26
CA VAL A 189 -10.53 28.87 -20.21
C VAL A 189 -10.40 27.39 -20.53
N LYS A 190 -11.52 26.73 -20.84
CA LYS A 190 -11.52 25.31 -21.26
C LYS A 190 -10.61 25.10 -22.48
N ALA A 191 -10.69 25.98 -23.47
CA ALA A 191 -9.89 25.90 -24.69
C ALA A 191 -8.39 26.07 -24.41
N ALA A 192 -7.99 27.05 -23.59
CA ALA A 192 -6.60 27.29 -23.21
C ALA A 192 -5.99 26.07 -22.50
N ILE A 193 -6.71 25.50 -21.52
CA ILE A 193 -6.24 24.31 -20.78
C ILE A 193 -6.18 23.08 -21.70
N LYS A 194 -7.19 22.88 -22.56
CA LYS A 194 -7.20 21.75 -23.52
C LYS A 194 -6.04 21.84 -24.52
N ALA A 195 -5.69 23.03 -24.96
CA ALA A 195 -4.54 23.26 -25.83
C ALA A 195 -3.21 23.04 -25.11
N PHE A 196 -3.11 23.46 -23.84
CA PHE A 196 -1.90 23.27 -23.03
C PHE A 196 -1.66 21.79 -22.67
N MET A 197 -2.72 21.07 -22.30
CA MET A 197 -2.65 19.68 -21.85
C MET A 197 -3.59 18.83 -22.72
N PRO A 198 -3.23 18.51 -23.98
CA PRO A 198 -4.08 17.69 -24.86
C PRO A 198 -4.03 16.19 -24.48
N GLY A 199 -5.02 15.44 -24.95
CA GLY A 199 -5.03 13.98 -24.81
C GLY A 199 -4.05 13.28 -25.76
N MET A 200 -3.64 12.06 -25.42
CA MET A 200 -2.58 11.32 -26.10
C MET A 200 -2.91 9.83 -26.24
N VAL A 201 -2.44 9.21 -27.33
CA VAL A 201 -2.55 7.76 -27.56
C VAL A 201 -1.22 7.09 -27.30
N VAL A 202 -1.21 6.17 -26.33
CA VAL A 202 -0.06 5.30 -26.07
C VAL A 202 -0.11 4.11 -27.02
N PRO A 203 0.96 3.81 -27.76
CA PRO A 203 1.04 2.61 -28.59
C PRO A 203 1.29 1.35 -27.76
N ASN A 204 1.24 0.18 -28.40
CA ASN A 204 1.70 -1.06 -27.77
C ASN A 204 3.23 -1.00 -27.55
N ILE A 205 3.69 -1.29 -26.34
CA ILE A 205 5.11 -1.31 -25.95
C ILE A 205 5.45 -2.65 -25.30
N LYS A 206 6.52 -3.29 -25.77
CA LYS A 206 7.10 -4.51 -25.20
C LYS A 206 8.54 -4.23 -24.76
N PRO A 207 8.77 -3.87 -23.49
CA PRO A 207 10.11 -3.56 -22.98
C PRO A 207 11.06 -4.76 -23.06
N ASP A 208 12.35 -4.50 -23.33
CA ASP A 208 13.44 -5.48 -23.14
C ASP A 208 13.84 -5.55 -21.65
N TYR A 209 12.91 -6.05 -20.83
CA TYR A 209 13.08 -6.20 -19.40
C TYR A 209 12.28 -7.39 -18.89
N ARG A 210 12.83 -8.12 -17.93
CA ARG A 210 12.26 -9.37 -17.41
C ARG A 210 12.85 -9.72 -16.06
N TRP A 211 12.04 -10.30 -15.19
CA TRP A 211 12.54 -10.96 -13.99
C TRP A 211 12.80 -12.42 -14.30
N ASN A 212 13.98 -12.90 -13.94
CA ASN A 212 14.29 -14.33 -13.89
C ASN A 212 14.63 -14.66 -12.45
N PHE A 213 13.95 -15.65 -11.88
CA PHE A 213 14.15 -16.00 -10.47
C PHE A 213 14.22 -17.51 -10.30
N PHE A 214 15.18 -17.96 -9.48
CA PHE A 214 15.37 -19.36 -9.13
C PHE A 214 15.05 -19.57 -7.64
N SER A 215 14.07 -20.43 -7.36
CA SER A 215 13.51 -20.71 -6.04
C SER A 215 13.84 -22.14 -5.60
N PRO A 216 15.00 -22.38 -4.94
CA PRO A 216 15.31 -23.67 -4.32
C PRO A 216 14.47 -23.91 -3.06
N ARG A 217 14.20 -25.18 -2.77
CA ARG A 217 13.49 -25.66 -1.58
C ARG A 217 14.12 -26.96 -1.09
N VAL A 218 14.36 -27.04 0.22
CA VAL A 218 14.87 -28.23 0.88
C VAL A 218 14.05 -28.47 2.14
N GLY A 219 13.57 -29.69 2.32
CA GLY A 219 12.80 -30.12 3.48
C GLY A 219 13.34 -31.42 4.06
N ILE A 220 13.28 -31.56 5.37
CA ILE A 220 13.61 -32.78 6.10
C ILE A 220 12.45 -33.06 7.06
N THR A 221 11.99 -34.30 7.10
CA THR A 221 11.08 -34.83 8.11
C THR A 221 11.69 -36.08 8.71
N TYR A 222 11.73 -36.17 10.03
CA TYR A 222 12.34 -37.28 10.75
C TYR A 222 11.46 -37.74 11.91
N ASP A 223 11.12 -39.03 11.92
CA ASP A 223 10.51 -39.69 13.09
C ASP A 223 11.62 -40.09 14.07
N ILE A 224 11.76 -39.30 15.13
CA ILE A 224 12.91 -39.35 16.06
C ILE A 224 13.05 -40.74 16.69
N PHE A 225 11.92 -41.34 17.08
CA PHE A 225 11.91 -42.61 17.82
C PHE A 225 11.42 -43.80 16.97
N GLY A 226 10.92 -43.55 15.76
CA GLY A 226 10.33 -44.59 14.90
C GLY A 226 8.94 -45.05 15.35
N THR A 227 8.27 -44.25 16.17
CA THR A 227 6.95 -44.58 16.73
C THR A 227 5.82 -43.81 16.05
N GLY A 228 6.14 -42.90 15.13
CA GLY A 228 5.22 -41.94 14.51
C GLY A 228 4.73 -40.85 15.46
N LYS A 229 5.14 -40.85 16.73
CA LYS A 229 4.63 -39.95 17.77
C LYS A 229 5.44 -38.70 17.97
N THR A 230 6.71 -38.70 17.59
CA THR A 230 7.59 -37.53 17.72
C THR A 230 8.23 -37.23 16.37
N ILE A 231 7.75 -36.17 15.74
CA ILE A 231 8.16 -35.80 14.37
C ILE A 231 8.88 -34.47 14.42
N PHE A 232 10.11 -34.46 13.91
CA PHE A 232 10.85 -33.23 13.65
C PHE A 232 10.77 -32.88 12.16
N LYS A 233 10.56 -31.61 11.84
CA LYS A 233 10.52 -31.09 10.47
C LYS A 233 11.43 -29.87 10.39
N LEU A 234 12.19 -29.76 9.30
CA LEU A 234 13.00 -28.60 8.97
C LEU A 234 12.78 -28.25 7.50
N ASN A 235 12.58 -26.98 7.18
CA ASN A 235 12.45 -26.48 5.81
C ASN A 235 13.30 -25.23 5.60
N PHE A 236 13.93 -25.16 4.44
CA PHE A 236 14.54 -23.96 3.89
C PHE A 236 13.96 -23.72 2.50
N SER A 237 13.49 -22.50 2.25
CA SER A 237 12.95 -22.11 0.95
C SER A 237 13.35 -20.68 0.61
N VAL A 238 13.58 -20.44 -0.69
CA VAL A 238 13.73 -19.10 -1.23
C VAL A 238 12.56 -18.82 -2.17
N TYR A 239 11.94 -17.65 -2.00
CA TYR A 239 10.83 -17.20 -2.81
C TYR A 239 11.17 -15.89 -3.51
N GLY A 240 10.82 -15.83 -4.79
CA GLY A 240 10.75 -14.58 -5.54
C GLY A 240 9.34 -14.02 -5.48
N ASP A 241 9.24 -12.71 -5.56
CA ASP A 241 8.00 -11.97 -5.75
C ASP A 241 7.36 -12.20 -7.13
N PHE A 242 6.08 -11.88 -7.21
CA PHE A 242 5.34 -11.82 -8.46
C PHE A 242 5.39 -10.42 -9.07
N MET A 243 5.53 -10.32 -10.38
CA MET A 243 5.47 -9.05 -11.09
C MET A 243 4.01 -8.65 -11.26
N GLY A 244 3.58 -7.64 -10.50
CA GLY A 244 2.28 -7.01 -10.69
C GLY A 244 2.19 -6.31 -12.05
N THR A 245 1.00 -6.24 -12.64
CA THR A 245 0.76 -5.55 -13.93
C THR A 245 1.13 -4.07 -13.88
N GLY A 246 1.07 -3.44 -12.70
CA GLY A 246 1.55 -2.08 -12.47
C GLY A 246 3.05 -1.87 -12.78
N SER A 247 3.88 -2.92 -12.75
CA SER A 247 5.30 -2.83 -13.10
C SER A 247 5.50 -2.34 -14.54
N ALA A 248 4.55 -2.57 -15.45
CA ALA A 248 4.62 -2.01 -16.79
C ALA A 248 4.54 -0.48 -16.78
N ASN A 249 3.70 0.09 -15.90
CA ASN A 249 3.49 1.53 -15.79
C ASN A 249 4.68 2.24 -15.15
N TYR A 250 5.05 1.79 -13.96
CA TYR A 250 6.06 2.47 -13.14
C TYR A 250 7.47 2.33 -13.70
N LEU A 251 7.68 1.53 -14.77
CA LEU A 251 9.01 1.31 -15.35
C LEU A 251 9.13 1.69 -16.83
N PHE A 252 8.03 1.72 -17.58
CA PHE A 252 8.09 1.87 -19.04
C PHE A 252 7.02 2.75 -19.65
N ASN A 253 6.15 3.37 -18.83
CA ASN A 253 5.13 4.25 -19.37
C ASN A 253 5.78 5.46 -20.06
N PRO A 254 5.41 5.76 -21.32
CA PRO A 254 5.92 6.95 -21.99
C PRO A 254 5.52 8.22 -21.24
N TYR A 255 6.36 9.25 -21.35
CA TYR A 255 6.05 10.56 -20.80
C TYR A 255 4.83 11.17 -21.50
N GLY A 256 3.96 11.84 -20.74
CA GLY A 256 2.68 12.36 -21.22
C GLY A 256 1.49 11.40 -21.14
N ALA A 257 1.72 10.12 -20.83
CA ALA A 257 0.64 9.14 -20.73
C ALA A 257 -0.11 9.21 -19.40
N ALA A 258 0.48 8.73 -18.31
CA ALA A 258 -0.17 8.66 -17.00
C ALA A 258 0.55 9.54 -15.97
N GLY A 259 -0.22 10.02 -14.99
CA GLY A 259 0.29 10.88 -13.92
C GLY A 259 0.57 12.31 -14.39
N CYS A 260 -0.11 12.76 -15.45
CA CYS A 260 -0.07 14.14 -15.89
C CYS A 260 -1.03 14.96 -15.02
N TRP A 261 -0.57 16.10 -14.54
CA TRP A 261 -1.33 16.96 -13.63
C TRP A 261 -1.04 18.42 -13.89
N LEU A 262 -2.03 19.26 -13.58
CA LEU A 262 -1.99 20.71 -13.66
C LEU A 262 -2.87 21.26 -12.54
N ASN A 263 -2.28 22.03 -11.65
CA ASN A 263 -2.98 22.75 -10.59
C ASN A 263 -2.88 24.26 -10.82
N PHE A 264 -3.90 25.00 -10.39
CA PHE A 264 -3.89 26.46 -10.38
C PHE A 264 -4.89 26.98 -9.34
N TRP A 265 -4.65 28.20 -8.89
CA TRP A 265 -5.52 28.92 -7.96
C TRP A 265 -6.68 29.58 -8.69
N TRP A 266 -7.85 29.62 -8.05
CA TRP A 266 -9.04 30.29 -8.52
C TRP A 266 -9.64 31.17 -7.42
N LEU A 267 -9.71 32.48 -7.68
CA LEU A 267 -10.35 33.46 -6.82
C LEU A 267 -11.53 34.12 -7.56
N ASP A 268 -12.74 33.62 -7.31
CA ASP A 268 -13.99 34.09 -7.92
C ASP A 268 -14.25 35.58 -7.60
N GLY A 269 -14.48 36.38 -8.64
CA GLY A 269 -14.60 37.84 -8.59
C GLY A 269 -13.28 38.62 -8.68
N TYR A 270 -12.14 37.96 -8.90
CA TYR A 270 -10.84 38.63 -8.96
C TYR A 270 -10.61 39.40 -10.29
N ASN A 271 -9.74 40.42 -10.27
CA ASN A 271 -9.34 41.20 -11.44
C ASN A 271 -10.51 41.81 -12.25
N ASN A 272 -11.54 42.32 -11.56
CA ASN A 272 -12.76 42.90 -12.12
C ASN A 272 -13.68 41.91 -12.88
N ASN A 273 -13.53 40.61 -12.65
CA ASN A 273 -14.48 39.59 -13.13
C ASN A 273 -15.71 39.50 -12.20
N PRO A 274 -16.87 39.03 -12.70
CA PRO A 274 -18.04 38.81 -11.86
C PRO A 274 -17.85 37.59 -10.95
N ALA A 275 -18.23 37.71 -9.68
CA ALA A 275 -18.28 36.57 -8.75
C ALA A 275 -19.51 35.68 -9.04
N ASP A 276 -19.41 34.85 -10.07
CA ASP A 276 -20.51 34.03 -10.61
C ASP A 276 -20.27 32.51 -10.51
N ASN A 277 -19.21 32.10 -9.80
CA ASN A 277 -18.75 30.71 -9.70
C ASN A 277 -18.40 30.06 -11.04
N LYS A 278 -17.96 30.84 -12.03
CA LYS A 278 -17.36 30.32 -13.25
C LYS A 278 -15.95 30.84 -13.39
N MET A 279 -15.01 29.95 -13.66
CA MET A 279 -13.63 30.33 -13.93
C MET A 279 -13.57 31.17 -15.21
N GLN A 280 -13.21 32.44 -15.07
CA GLN A 280 -12.77 33.29 -16.18
C GLN A 280 -11.25 33.52 -16.13
N ALA A 281 -10.64 33.78 -17.29
CA ALA A 281 -9.18 33.85 -17.45
C ALA A 281 -8.49 34.81 -16.47
N GLY A 282 -9.13 35.93 -16.12
CA GLY A 282 -8.58 36.93 -15.21
C GLY A 282 -8.58 36.54 -13.73
N GLU A 283 -9.27 35.48 -13.35
CA GLU A 283 -9.41 35.00 -11.96
C GLU A 283 -8.40 33.93 -11.57
N LEU A 284 -7.73 33.35 -12.58
CA LEU A 284 -6.90 32.18 -12.42
C LEU A 284 -5.44 32.57 -12.24
N LEU A 285 -4.80 31.97 -11.24
CA LEU A 285 -3.48 32.36 -10.79
C LEU A 285 -2.59 31.14 -10.57
N TRP A 286 -1.31 31.35 -10.81
CA TRP A 286 -0.23 30.64 -10.15
C TRP A 286 0.44 31.57 -9.16
N ASN A 287 1.43 31.07 -8.44
CA ASN A 287 2.34 31.92 -7.69
C ASN A 287 3.79 31.55 -7.95
N ASP A 288 4.67 32.53 -7.81
CA ASP A 288 6.10 32.28 -7.80
C ASP A 288 6.46 31.37 -6.60
N PRO A 289 7.18 30.25 -6.78
CA PRO A 289 7.47 29.33 -5.68
C PRO A 289 8.39 29.90 -4.59
N THR A 290 9.16 30.93 -4.92
CA THR A 290 10.14 31.53 -4.01
C THR A 290 9.52 32.67 -3.22
N THR A 291 8.82 33.56 -3.91
CA THR A 291 8.26 34.80 -3.36
C THR A 291 6.76 34.73 -3.07
N TYR A 292 6.06 33.71 -3.57
CA TYR A 292 4.61 33.56 -3.48
C TYR A 292 3.80 34.69 -4.16
N ALA A 293 4.46 35.53 -4.96
CA ALA A 293 3.79 36.58 -5.72
C ALA A 293 2.83 35.99 -6.76
N PRO A 294 1.65 36.60 -6.98
CA PRO A 294 0.66 36.11 -7.95
C PRO A 294 1.18 36.21 -9.38
N ILE A 295 0.96 35.15 -10.17
CA ILE A 295 1.29 35.06 -11.60
C ILE A 295 -0.02 34.73 -12.34
N PRO A 296 -0.46 35.54 -13.33
CA PRO A 296 -1.64 35.20 -14.12
C PRO A 296 -1.48 33.83 -14.80
N PHE A 297 -2.47 32.95 -14.63
CA PHE A 297 -2.44 31.61 -15.22
C PHE A 297 -2.73 31.64 -16.72
N ILE A 298 -3.68 32.47 -17.17
CA ILE A 298 -4.02 32.65 -18.59
C ILE A 298 -3.69 34.07 -19.02
N VAL A 299 -2.95 34.19 -20.13
CA VAL A 299 -2.59 35.46 -20.76
C VAL A 299 -2.81 35.33 -22.26
N ASN A 300 -3.48 36.31 -22.88
CA ASN A 300 -3.77 36.32 -24.33
C ASN A 300 -4.45 35.03 -24.83
N GLY A 301 -5.35 34.44 -24.04
CA GLY A 301 -6.11 33.23 -24.41
C GLY A 301 -5.34 31.90 -24.34
N ALA A 302 -4.13 31.89 -23.79
CA ALA A 302 -3.34 30.68 -23.57
C ALA A 302 -2.84 30.59 -22.13
N VAL A 303 -2.48 29.38 -21.68
CA VAL A 303 -1.73 29.21 -20.42
C VAL A 303 -0.43 29.99 -20.53
N ASN A 304 -0.13 30.80 -19.51
CA ASN A 304 0.92 31.82 -19.51
C ASN A 304 2.27 31.24 -19.96
N PRO A 305 2.74 31.55 -21.19
CA PRO A 305 3.93 30.94 -21.77
C PRO A 305 5.21 31.20 -20.97
N ASP A 306 5.33 32.38 -20.38
CA ASP A 306 6.51 32.81 -19.63
C ASP A 306 6.64 32.06 -18.30
N ALA A 307 5.53 31.51 -17.79
CA ALA A 307 5.47 30.80 -16.53
C ALA A 307 5.56 29.27 -16.68
N ILE A 308 5.46 28.72 -17.90
CA ILE A 308 5.44 27.26 -18.13
C ILE A 308 6.70 26.60 -17.56
N ALA A 309 7.88 26.96 -18.06
CA ALA A 309 9.15 26.34 -17.65
C ALA A 309 9.47 26.51 -16.15
N PRO A 310 9.42 27.73 -15.55
CA PRO A 310 9.80 27.91 -14.15
C PRO A 310 8.84 27.24 -13.15
N LEU A 311 7.58 26.97 -13.54
CA LEU A 311 6.57 26.36 -12.66
C LEU A 311 6.40 24.85 -12.87
N TYR A 312 7.22 24.24 -13.72
CA TYR A 312 7.30 22.79 -13.84
C TYR A 312 7.61 22.18 -12.47
N GLY A 313 6.88 21.12 -12.09
CA GLY A 313 7.01 20.44 -10.81
C GLY A 313 6.36 21.15 -9.62
N TYR A 314 5.95 22.41 -9.76
CA TYR A 314 5.20 23.17 -8.74
C TYR A 314 3.70 23.18 -9.03
N PHE A 315 3.33 23.50 -10.26
CA PHE A 315 1.93 23.61 -10.67
C PHE A 315 1.55 22.69 -11.81
N TRP A 316 2.51 22.05 -12.47
CA TRP A 316 2.20 21.06 -13.50
C TRP A 316 3.34 20.07 -13.67
N GLY A 317 3.03 18.89 -14.23
CA GLY A 317 4.06 17.92 -14.54
C GLY A 317 3.53 16.67 -15.23
N GLY A 318 4.47 15.86 -15.74
CA GLY A 318 4.18 14.54 -16.31
C GLY A 318 3.88 14.52 -17.82
N PHE A 319 3.80 15.68 -18.48
CA PHE A 319 3.56 15.80 -19.92
C PHE A 319 4.42 16.89 -20.56
N THR A 320 4.38 16.98 -21.90
CA THR A 320 4.97 18.07 -22.67
C THR A 320 3.85 19.01 -23.13
N PRO A 321 3.84 20.29 -22.71
CA PRO A 321 2.80 21.24 -23.09
C PRO A 321 2.54 21.29 -24.60
N GLY A 322 1.26 21.26 -24.99
CA GLY A 322 0.82 21.31 -26.39
C GLY A 322 1.08 20.05 -27.22
N SER A 323 1.74 19.01 -26.67
CA SER A 323 2.03 17.77 -27.41
C SER A 323 0.94 16.74 -27.22
N SER A 324 0.39 16.22 -28.33
CA SER A 324 -0.47 15.02 -28.35
C SER A 324 0.28 13.71 -28.63
N THR A 325 1.62 13.79 -28.82
CA THR A 325 2.47 12.63 -29.14
C THR A 325 3.31 12.19 -27.92
N PRO A 326 3.19 10.93 -27.47
CA PRO A 326 3.89 10.45 -26.28
C PRO A 326 5.40 10.56 -26.44
N GLY A 327 6.08 11.04 -25.39
CA GLY A 327 7.54 11.10 -25.35
C GLY A 327 8.17 9.73 -25.02
N PRO A 328 9.51 9.59 -25.13
CA PRO A 328 10.22 8.41 -24.61
C PRO A 328 9.95 8.13 -23.12
N SER A 329 10.25 6.93 -22.65
CA SER A 329 10.14 6.63 -21.21
C SER A 329 11.04 7.57 -20.40
N ARG A 330 10.52 8.09 -19.29
CA ARG A 330 11.29 8.87 -18.30
C ARG A 330 12.01 7.99 -17.27
N TYR A 331 11.77 6.68 -17.33
CA TYR A 331 12.34 5.70 -16.40
C TYR A 331 13.64 5.11 -16.94
N TYR A 332 14.68 5.17 -16.11
CA TYR A 332 15.95 4.51 -16.31
C TYR A 332 15.96 3.23 -15.47
N VAL A 333 15.76 2.10 -16.13
CA VAL A 333 15.60 0.80 -15.46
C VAL A 333 16.93 0.06 -15.43
N ASN A 334 17.46 -0.18 -14.23
CA ASN A 334 18.59 -1.09 -14.07
C ASN A 334 18.15 -2.51 -14.45
N LYS A 335 18.81 -3.12 -15.45
CA LYS A 335 18.46 -4.46 -15.96
C LYS A 335 18.59 -5.57 -14.89
N ASN A 336 19.39 -5.34 -13.85
CA ASN A 336 19.57 -6.27 -12.73
C ASN A 336 18.56 -6.02 -11.60
N ALA A 337 17.71 -5.00 -11.71
CA ALA A 337 16.62 -4.81 -10.76
C ALA A 337 15.55 -5.84 -11.02
N THR A 338 15.57 -6.93 -10.27
CA THR A 338 14.64 -8.05 -10.41
C THR A 338 13.67 -8.13 -9.23
N SER A 339 12.96 -9.24 -9.15
CA SER A 339 12.04 -9.56 -8.05
C SER A 339 12.66 -9.40 -6.66
N SER A 340 11.84 -8.99 -5.68
CA SER A 340 12.20 -9.09 -4.27
C SER A 340 12.38 -10.54 -3.85
N ARG A 341 13.11 -10.76 -2.75
CA ARG A 341 13.50 -12.10 -2.31
C ARG A 341 13.17 -12.33 -0.86
N THR A 342 12.58 -13.48 -0.59
CA THR A 342 12.33 -13.98 0.77
C THR A 342 13.13 -15.25 1.00
N TYR A 343 13.99 -15.24 2.02
CA TYR A 343 14.54 -16.46 2.62
C TYR A 343 13.64 -16.89 3.76
N GLU A 344 13.26 -18.16 3.80
CA GLU A 344 12.47 -18.75 4.89
C GLU A 344 13.17 -19.96 5.48
N TYR A 345 13.17 -20.02 6.81
CA TYR A 345 13.56 -21.18 7.60
C TYR A 345 12.39 -21.52 8.51
N LEU A 346 11.99 -22.79 8.53
CA LEU A 346 10.92 -23.30 9.38
C LEU A 346 11.41 -24.56 10.08
N ALA A 347 11.27 -24.61 11.40
CA ALA A 347 11.55 -25.79 12.20
C ALA A 347 10.32 -26.12 13.06
N THR A 348 9.93 -27.39 13.08
CA THR A 348 8.79 -27.89 13.84
C THR A 348 9.18 -29.14 14.61
N ILE A 349 8.76 -29.23 15.86
CA ILE A 349 8.73 -30.48 16.60
C ILE A 349 7.32 -30.71 17.14
N GLU A 350 6.76 -31.88 16.85
CA GLU A 350 5.44 -32.30 17.30
C GLU A 350 5.57 -33.59 18.11
N HIS A 351 4.84 -33.68 19.22
CA HIS A 351 4.83 -34.85 20.08
C HIS A 351 3.41 -35.22 20.54
N GLU A 352 3.01 -36.47 20.33
CA GLU A 352 1.82 -37.05 20.96
C GLU A 352 2.13 -37.43 22.41
N LEU A 353 1.69 -36.60 23.37
CA LEU A 353 1.86 -36.84 24.80
C LEU A 353 1.06 -38.05 25.29
N ARG A 354 -0.15 -38.23 24.74
CA ARG A 354 -1.04 -39.36 24.99
C ARG A 354 -2.03 -39.46 23.85
N LYS A 355 -2.76 -40.57 23.77
CA LYS A 355 -3.81 -40.75 22.78
C LYS A 355 -4.73 -39.53 22.72
N ASN A 356 -4.86 -38.95 21.52
CA ASN A 356 -5.67 -37.76 21.21
C ASN A 356 -5.14 -36.42 21.73
N LEU A 357 -3.98 -36.34 22.40
CA LEU A 357 -3.39 -35.08 22.87
C LEU A 357 -1.97 -34.93 22.32
N SER A 358 -1.74 -33.87 21.56
CA SER A 358 -0.41 -33.49 21.09
C SER A 358 -0.04 -32.07 21.48
N VAL A 359 1.26 -31.84 21.55
CA VAL A 359 1.86 -30.52 21.64
C VAL A 359 2.86 -30.35 20.51
N GLY A 360 3.01 -29.12 20.03
CA GLY A 360 3.96 -28.78 19.00
C GLY A 360 4.64 -27.46 19.29
N LEU A 361 5.85 -27.32 18.78
CA LEU A 361 6.58 -26.06 18.76
C LEU A 361 6.99 -25.78 17.33
N ASN A 362 6.59 -24.62 16.81
CA ASN A 362 7.04 -24.11 15.52
C ASN A 362 7.96 -22.92 15.72
N PHE A 363 9.03 -22.86 14.96
CA PHE A 363 9.88 -21.70 14.80
C PHE A 363 9.94 -21.32 13.33
N VAL A 364 9.73 -20.05 13.03
CA VAL A 364 9.86 -19.50 11.68
C VAL A 364 10.80 -18.29 11.72
N TYR A 365 11.69 -18.20 10.74
CA TYR A 365 12.50 -17.02 10.47
C TYR A 365 12.41 -16.67 8.99
N ARG A 366 12.21 -15.39 8.69
CA ARG A 366 12.19 -14.87 7.33
C ARG A 366 13.09 -13.64 7.20
N LYS A 367 13.81 -13.56 6.09
CA LYS A 367 14.52 -12.35 5.66
C LYS A 367 14.03 -11.93 4.29
N TYR A 368 13.51 -10.71 4.19
CA TYR A 368 13.02 -10.08 2.98
C TYR A 368 14.05 -9.05 2.52
N ASN A 369 14.53 -9.12 1.27
CA ASN A 369 15.49 -8.17 0.72
C ASN A 369 15.30 -7.97 -0.80
N HIS A 370 16.18 -7.16 -1.41
CA HIS A 370 16.06 -6.71 -2.80
C HIS A 370 14.72 -6.00 -3.04
N PHE A 371 14.44 -4.99 -2.23
CA PHE A 371 13.24 -4.20 -2.45
C PHE A 371 13.45 -3.27 -3.64
N SER A 372 12.42 -3.18 -4.49
CA SER A 372 12.35 -2.18 -5.56
C SER A 372 12.55 -0.79 -4.96
N TRP A 373 13.31 0.03 -5.66
CA TRP A 373 13.57 1.40 -5.29
C TRP A 373 13.50 2.28 -6.52
N ASP A 374 12.44 3.08 -6.59
CA ASP A 374 12.17 4.04 -7.63
C ASP A 374 12.45 5.43 -7.08
N VAL A 375 13.46 6.10 -7.62
CA VAL A 375 13.96 7.37 -7.09
C VAL A 375 14.12 8.41 -8.18
N PRO A 376 13.83 9.69 -7.92
CA PRO A 376 14.09 10.75 -8.88
C PRO A 376 15.56 10.76 -9.31
N TYR A 377 15.77 11.00 -10.60
CA TYR A 377 17.07 10.93 -11.24
C TYR A 377 17.37 12.25 -11.93
N TYR A 378 18.40 12.94 -11.48
CA TYR A 378 18.89 14.17 -12.07
C TYR A 378 19.85 13.79 -13.18
N THR A 379 19.44 13.96 -14.42
CA THR A 379 20.24 13.58 -15.59
C THR A 379 19.87 14.44 -16.78
N ASN A 380 20.68 14.38 -17.83
CA ASN A 380 20.30 14.89 -19.13
C ASN A 380 19.64 13.79 -19.95
N GLY A 381 18.59 14.18 -20.65
CA GLY A 381 17.91 13.34 -21.60
C GLY A 381 16.98 14.16 -22.49
N PRO A 382 15.99 13.48 -23.13
CA PRO A 382 15.10 14.10 -24.11
C PRO A 382 14.21 15.26 -23.61
N TYR A 383 14.15 15.50 -22.30
CA TYR A 383 13.29 16.50 -21.66
C TYR A 383 14.06 17.69 -21.10
N GLY A 384 15.39 17.71 -21.28
CA GLY A 384 16.28 18.74 -20.79
C GLY A 384 17.46 18.17 -20.00
N ASP A 385 18.39 19.06 -19.67
CA ASP A 385 19.48 18.76 -18.75
C ASP A 385 19.06 19.12 -17.33
N TYR A 386 18.78 18.10 -16.52
CA TYR A 386 18.48 18.23 -15.09
C TYR A 386 19.66 17.77 -14.22
N ARG A 387 20.87 17.67 -14.78
CA ARG A 387 22.06 17.31 -14.00
C ARG A 387 22.34 18.35 -12.92
N ILE A 388 22.89 17.89 -11.81
CA ILE A 388 23.34 18.74 -10.70
C ILE A 388 24.85 18.91 -10.85
N ASP A 389 25.31 20.16 -10.94
CA ASP A 389 26.73 20.50 -11.18
C ASP A 389 27.34 19.74 -12.39
N GLY A 390 26.53 19.54 -13.43
CA GLY A 390 26.92 18.80 -14.64
C GLY A 390 27.06 17.29 -14.47
N GLN A 391 26.69 16.73 -13.32
CA GLN A 391 26.72 15.29 -13.03
C GLN A 391 25.32 14.69 -12.93
N SER A 392 25.21 13.42 -13.35
CA SER A 392 23.99 12.67 -13.11
C SER A 392 23.93 12.21 -11.65
N VAL A 393 22.83 12.50 -10.95
CA VAL A 393 22.68 12.27 -9.50
C VAL A 393 21.36 11.54 -9.24
N ILE A 394 21.38 10.51 -8.40
CA ILE A 394 20.17 9.86 -7.89
C ILE A 394 19.75 10.57 -6.60
N GLN A 395 18.46 10.78 -6.40
CA GLN A 395 17.93 11.42 -5.19
C GLN A 395 17.95 10.48 -3.97
N ASP A 396 19.14 10.23 -3.43
CA ASP A 396 19.39 9.52 -2.18
C ASP A 396 19.56 10.49 -0.99
N TYR A 397 20.02 9.98 0.15
CA TYR A 397 20.23 10.79 1.36
C TYR A 397 21.26 11.91 1.22
N ASN A 398 22.17 11.86 0.23
CA ASN A 398 23.18 12.89 0.03
C ASN A 398 22.60 14.18 -0.52
N VAL A 399 21.40 14.15 -1.13
CA VAL A 399 20.76 15.37 -1.63
C VAL A 399 20.08 16.19 -0.53
N TYR A 400 20.10 15.72 0.72
CA TYR A 400 19.44 16.36 1.85
C TYR A 400 20.48 16.95 2.80
N SER A 401 20.22 18.19 3.25
CA SER A 401 21.04 18.88 4.25
C SER A 401 20.23 19.11 5.52
N GLN A 402 20.90 19.15 6.67
CA GLN A 402 20.23 19.46 7.94
C GLN A 402 19.66 20.87 7.86
N ALA A 403 18.34 20.99 7.90
CA ALA A 403 17.65 22.26 7.84
C ALA A 403 17.44 22.87 9.24
N GLY A 404 17.30 22.01 10.25
CA GLY A 404 17.18 22.45 11.63
C GLY A 404 17.06 21.28 12.59
N THR A 405 16.59 21.57 13.79
CA THR A 405 16.24 20.58 14.82
C THR A 405 14.78 20.74 15.20
N ILE A 406 14.11 19.63 15.47
CA ILE A 406 12.78 19.62 16.07
C ILE A 406 12.85 20.43 17.37
N PRO A 407 12.00 21.45 17.57
CA PRO A 407 12.01 22.24 18.80
C PRO A 407 11.93 21.36 20.04
N THR A 408 12.55 21.78 21.14
CA THR A 408 12.45 21.08 22.42
C THR A 408 11.21 21.50 23.22
N ASP A 409 10.63 22.64 22.88
CA ASP A 409 9.41 23.18 23.46
C ASP A 409 8.63 23.98 22.41
N LEU A 410 7.31 23.85 22.42
CA LEU A 410 6.36 24.60 21.59
C LEU A 410 5.34 25.38 22.42
N SER A 411 5.49 25.45 23.75
CA SER A 411 4.53 26.09 24.65
C SER A 411 4.20 27.54 24.30
N ASN A 412 5.17 28.27 23.73
CA ASN A 412 5.03 29.66 23.30
C ASN A 412 4.60 29.85 21.84
N VAL A 413 4.40 28.76 21.08
CA VAL A 413 3.96 28.83 19.68
C VAL A 413 2.43 28.89 19.63
N PRO A 414 1.84 29.91 18.98
CA PRO A 414 0.40 29.99 18.81
C PRO A 414 -0.18 28.70 18.19
N GLY A 415 -1.19 28.13 18.85
CA GLY A 415 -1.86 26.90 18.42
C GLY A 415 -1.19 25.60 18.88
N ALA A 416 0.02 25.63 19.44
CA ALA A 416 0.78 24.42 19.82
C ALA A 416 0.62 23.97 21.28
N SER A 417 -0.28 24.61 22.05
CA SER A 417 -0.49 24.26 23.46
C SER A 417 -0.87 22.78 23.64
N GLY A 418 -0.10 22.06 24.47
CA GLY A 418 -0.30 20.65 24.79
C GLY A 418 0.33 19.65 23.79
N VAL A 419 1.06 20.11 22.77
CA VAL A 419 1.81 19.23 21.86
C VAL A 419 2.94 18.54 22.62
N ASN A 420 3.05 17.22 22.49
CA ASN A 420 4.10 16.43 23.11
C ASN A 420 5.12 16.02 22.05
N LEU A 421 6.36 16.47 22.19
CA LEU A 421 7.43 16.23 21.21
C LEU A 421 8.18 14.89 21.40
N GLY A 422 7.84 14.13 22.44
CA GLY A 422 8.37 12.79 22.71
C GLY A 422 9.90 12.74 22.74
N ALA A 423 10.45 11.60 22.31
CA ALA A 423 11.89 11.41 22.12
C ALA A 423 12.45 12.14 20.87
N GLY A 424 11.60 12.73 20.05
CA GLY A 424 11.95 13.49 18.85
C GLY A 424 12.46 14.91 19.15
N ALA A 425 12.13 15.48 20.31
CA ALA A 425 12.63 16.78 20.74
C ALA A 425 14.16 16.90 20.56
N GLY A 426 14.61 17.94 19.84
CA GLY A 426 16.02 18.20 19.56
C GLY A 426 16.68 17.32 18.49
N LYS A 427 15.95 16.37 17.86
CA LYS A 427 16.49 15.60 16.73
C LYS A 427 16.61 16.47 15.48
N PRO A 428 17.61 16.26 14.63
CA PRO A 428 17.74 17.00 13.38
C PRO A 428 16.65 16.60 12.39
N TYR A 429 16.17 17.57 11.62
CA TYR A 429 15.38 17.33 10.41
C TYR A 429 16.13 17.87 9.18
N TYR A 430 15.92 17.21 8.05
CA TYR A 430 16.63 17.43 6.82
C TYR A 430 15.63 17.77 5.72
N LEU A 431 15.99 18.77 4.93
CA LEU A 431 15.27 19.18 3.73
C LEU A 431 16.22 19.08 2.53
N MET A 432 15.66 19.00 1.33
CA MET A 432 16.45 18.86 0.12
C MET A 432 17.35 20.09 -0.04
N THR A 433 18.65 19.85 -0.26
CA THR A 433 19.67 20.89 -0.39
C THR A 433 19.26 21.91 -1.47
N PRO A 434 19.53 23.22 -1.30
CA PRO A 434 19.34 24.20 -2.37
C PRO A 434 20.08 23.79 -3.65
N GLY A 435 19.47 24.04 -4.81
CA GLY A 435 20.00 23.65 -6.12
C GLY A 435 19.37 22.37 -6.70
N TYR A 436 18.72 21.55 -5.88
CA TYR A 436 17.92 20.43 -6.37
C TYR A 436 16.48 20.86 -6.62
N GLY A 437 15.99 20.66 -7.84
CA GLY A 437 14.62 20.97 -8.25
C GLY A 437 13.82 19.72 -8.64
N PRO A 438 12.69 19.88 -9.35
CA PRO A 438 11.98 18.76 -9.95
C PRO A 438 12.80 18.15 -11.08
N THR A 439 12.61 16.84 -11.30
CA THR A 439 13.12 16.13 -12.49
C THR A 439 12.01 15.23 -13.05
N PRO A 440 11.84 15.16 -14.39
CA PRO A 440 10.91 14.21 -14.99
C PRO A 440 11.36 12.77 -14.83
N TYR A 441 12.65 12.53 -14.55
CA TYR A 441 13.24 11.20 -14.64
C TYR A 441 13.23 10.44 -13.32
N THR A 442 13.10 9.12 -13.44
CA THR A 442 13.16 8.19 -12.31
C THR A 442 14.17 7.09 -12.63
N TYR A 443 15.02 6.74 -11.67
CA TYR A 443 15.91 5.59 -11.74
C TYR A 443 15.29 4.44 -10.94
N HIS A 444 15.06 3.31 -11.60
CA HIS A 444 14.56 2.10 -10.98
C HIS A 444 15.72 1.14 -10.69
N THR A 445 15.88 0.79 -9.42
CA THR A 445 16.91 -0.13 -8.95
C THR A 445 16.45 -0.96 -7.75
N LEU A 446 17.37 -1.72 -7.17
CA LEU A 446 17.15 -2.43 -5.91
C LEU A 446 17.97 -1.77 -4.83
N ASN A 447 17.39 -1.61 -3.64
CA ASN A 447 18.14 -1.18 -2.47
C ASN A 447 18.61 -2.38 -1.62
N GLY A 448 19.58 -2.10 -0.75
CA GLY A 448 20.14 -3.00 0.25
C GLY A 448 19.33 -3.09 1.54
N ASN A 449 18.22 -2.36 1.68
CA ASN A 449 17.34 -2.48 2.84
C ASN A 449 16.79 -3.90 2.93
N TYR A 450 16.45 -4.31 4.15
CA TYR A 450 15.85 -5.62 4.40
C TYR A 450 14.90 -5.58 5.58
N ALA A 451 13.93 -6.48 5.58
CA ALA A 451 13.08 -6.75 6.73
C ALA A 451 13.35 -8.15 7.26
N THR A 452 13.18 -8.34 8.56
CA THR A 452 13.29 -9.66 9.21
C THR A 452 12.03 -9.95 10.00
N TYR A 453 11.56 -11.18 9.96
CA TYR A 453 10.50 -11.69 10.82
C TYR A 453 10.99 -12.95 11.51
N TRP A 454 10.66 -13.11 12.78
CA TRP A 454 10.72 -14.41 13.43
C TRP A 454 9.55 -14.62 14.36
N GLY A 455 9.17 -15.88 14.53
CA GLY A 455 8.06 -16.26 15.39
C GLY A 455 8.26 -17.65 15.99
N ILE A 456 7.73 -17.82 17.19
CA ILE A 456 7.63 -19.09 17.90
C ILE A 456 6.15 -19.32 18.22
N ASP A 457 5.61 -20.46 17.79
CA ASP A 457 4.25 -20.88 18.10
C ASP A 457 4.26 -22.15 18.96
N LEU A 458 3.72 -22.06 20.16
CA LEU A 458 3.35 -23.23 20.96
C LEU A 458 1.95 -23.67 20.54
N LEU A 459 1.82 -24.91 20.09
CA LEU A 459 0.59 -25.52 19.63
C LEU A 459 0.13 -26.62 20.59
N PHE A 460 -1.17 -26.72 20.81
CA PHE A 460 -1.77 -27.79 21.60
C PHE A 460 -3.06 -28.25 20.94
N ASN A 461 -3.16 -29.56 20.73
CA ASN A 461 -4.33 -30.17 20.11
C ASN A 461 -4.81 -31.35 20.95
N LYS A 462 -6.05 -31.26 21.39
CA LYS A 462 -6.82 -32.35 21.99
C LYS A 462 -8.00 -32.67 21.08
N ARG A 463 -7.90 -33.78 20.34
CA ARG A 463 -9.02 -34.29 19.54
C ARG A 463 -10.20 -34.67 20.43
N LEU A 464 -11.42 -34.62 19.89
CA LEU A 464 -12.64 -34.98 20.61
C LEU A 464 -12.55 -36.41 21.14
N SER A 465 -12.44 -36.53 22.47
CA SER A 465 -12.48 -37.81 23.17
C SER A 465 -12.84 -37.56 24.62
N ASN A 466 -13.54 -38.51 25.26
CA ASN A 466 -14.07 -38.34 26.61
C ASN A 466 -14.92 -37.06 26.75
N LYS A 467 -15.76 -36.79 25.73
CA LYS A 467 -16.71 -35.66 25.66
C LYS A 467 -16.09 -34.26 25.48
N TRP A 468 -14.78 -34.12 25.24
CA TRP A 468 -14.21 -32.79 25.02
C TRP A 468 -13.07 -32.75 24.00
N MET A 469 -12.95 -31.59 23.35
CA MET A 469 -11.85 -31.20 22.48
C MET A 469 -11.35 -29.80 22.85
N LEU A 470 -10.09 -29.53 22.55
CA LEU A 470 -9.45 -28.24 22.69
C LEU A 470 -8.40 -28.12 21.58
N ASP A 471 -8.36 -26.98 20.92
CA ASP A 471 -7.29 -26.60 20.02
C ASP A 471 -6.81 -25.21 20.39
N GLY A 472 -5.52 -24.94 20.19
CA GLY A 472 -5.07 -23.58 20.23
C GLY A 472 -3.58 -23.39 20.09
N SER A 473 -3.22 -22.12 20.17
CA SER A 473 -1.87 -21.62 19.95
C SER A 473 -1.56 -20.44 20.85
N VAL A 474 -0.29 -20.35 21.22
CA VAL A 474 0.33 -19.14 21.78
C VAL A 474 1.51 -18.79 20.88
N SER A 475 1.45 -17.60 20.30
CA SER A 475 2.45 -17.08 19.37
C SER A 475 3.21 -15.95 20.01
N TYR A 476 4.54 -15.96 19.88
CA TYR A 476 5.41 -14.82 20.15
C TYR A 476 6.24 -14.52 18.90
N MET A 477 6.26 -13.27 18.46
CA MET A 477 6.82 -12.87 17.17
C MET A 477 7.41 -11.46 17.20
N ASP A 478 8.37 -11.20 16.32
CA ASP A 478 8.95 -9.89 16.10
C ASP A 478 9.22 -9.68 14.61
N GLN A 479 9.07 -8.44 14.16
CA GLN A 479 9.36 -8.05 12.78
C GLN A 479 10.02 -6.69 12.75
N ARG A 480 11.11 -6.55 12.00
CA ARG A 480 11.90 -5.30 11.95
C ARG A 480 12.24 -4.88 10.53
N TYR A 481 12.40 -3.58 10.34
CA TYR A 481 12.93 -3.00 9.10
C TYR A 481 14.34 -2.44 9.33
N HIS A 482 15.24 -2.70 8.38
CA HIS A 482 16.62 -2.26 8.41
C HIS A 482 16.92 -1.41 7.19
N TYR A 483 17.21 -0.13 7.42
CA TYR A 483 17.67 0.81 6.39
C TYR A 483 19.18 0.68 6.24
N VAL A 484 19.64 0.55 4.98
CA VAL A 484 21.07 0.48 4.61
C VAL A 484 21.39 1.66 3.70
N ASP A 485 20.79 1.68 2.51
CA ASP A 485 21.00 2.68 1.46
C ASP A 485 19.69 3.12 0.76
N GLY A 486 18.58 2.39 0.96
CA GLY A 486 17.29 2.63 0.31
C GLY A 486 16.41 3.64 1.03
N TYR A 487 16.90 4.84 1.28
CA TYR A 487 16.11 5.93 1.85
C TYR A 487 16.52 7.26 1.24
N GLN A 488 15.54 8.15 1.06
CA GLN A 488 15.79 9.46 0.47
C GLN A 488 16.09 10.48 1.55
N ASN A 489 15.32 10.55 2.64
CA ASN A 489 15.51 11.56 3.68
C ASN A 489 15.94 10.91 5.01
N PRO A 490 17.09 11.30 5.60
CA PRO A 490 17.61 10.69 6.83
C PRO A 490 16.87 11.10 8.11
N THR A 491 15.97 12.10 8.07
CA THR A 491 15.27 12.71 9.22
C THR A 491 14.74 11.70 10.23
N ASN A 492 14.10 10.62 9.76
CA ASN A 492 13.42 9.66 10.62
C ASN A 492 14.17 8.35 10.83
N LEU A 493 15.42 8.23 10.36
CA LEU A 493 16.19 6.99 10.54
C LEU A 493 16.35 6.61 12.01
N TRP A 494 16.50 7.59 12.91
CA TRP A 494 16.60 7.33 14.34
C TRP A 494 15.34 6.68 14.94
N ALA A 495 14.17 6.93 14.32
CA ALA A 495 12.86 6.47 14.76
C ALA A 495 12.35 5.24 14.00
N LEU A 496 12.94 4.91 12.85
CA LEU A 496 12.49 3.85 11.94
C LEU A 496 13.51 2.73 11.73
N ASN A 497 14.81 3.02 11.78
CA ASN A 497 15.84 2.01 11.53
C ASN A 497 15.96 1.04 12.70
N ASN A 498 15.99 -0.27 12.38
CA ASN A 498 16.01 -1.36 13.35
C ASN A 498 14.83 -1.29 14.34
N GLN A 499 13.73 -0.65 13.93
CA GLN A 499 12.48 -0.60 14.69
C GLN A 499 11.48 -1.61 14.12
N LEU A 500 10.35 -1.74 14.81
CA LEU A 500 9.25 -2.61 14.40
C LEU A 500 8.83 -2.30 12.96
N TYR A 501 8.57 -3.33 12.17
CA TYR A 501 7.89 -3.20 10.89
C TYR A 501 6.47 -3.72 11.03
N ALA A 502 5.48 -2.88 10.72
CA ALA A 502 4.08 -3.26 10.71
C ALA A 502 3.48 -2.97 9.32
N PRO A 503 2.81 -3.94 8.69
CA PRO A 503 2.02 -3.67 7.49
C PRO A 503 0.96 -2.60 7.74
N HIS A 504 0.83 -1.67 6.80
CA HIS A 504 -0.19 -0.63 6.83
C HIS A 504 -1.41 -1.12 6.03
N ILE A 505 -2.51 -1.43 6.72
CA ILE A 505 -3.73 -1.90 6.07
C ILE A 505 -4.63 -0.72 5.71
N GLY A 506 -5.16 -0.76 4.49
CA GLY A 506 -6.12 0.19 3.98
C GLY A 506 -7.41 0.26 4.81
N GLY A 507 -8.01 1.44 4.81
CA GLY A 507 -9.36 1.70 5.24
C GLY A 507 -10.37 1.55 4.09
N ALA A 508 -11.57 1.06 4.40
CA ALA A 508 -12.71 1.05 3.48
C ALA A 508 -14.00 1.17 4.30
N SER A 509 -15.06 1.71 3.70
CA SER A 509 -16.39 1.83 4.31
C SER A 509 -16.38 2.50 5.69
N GLY A 510 -15.79 3.70 5.78
CA GLY A 510 -15.74 4.50 7.01
C GLY A 510 -14.64 4.11 8.00
N LYS A 511 -13.83 3.10 7.68
CA LYS A 511 -12.64 2.74 8.46
C LYS A 511 -11.42 3.50 7.94
N ILE A 512 -10.60 3.99 8.86
CA ILE A 512 -9.30 4.62 8.56
C ILE A 512 -8.22 3.57 8.24
N ASN A 513 -7.01 3.99 7.87
CA ASN A 513 -5.88 3.06 7.76
C ASN A 513 -5.36 2.64 9.16
N ALA A 514 -4.56 1.57 9.25
CA ALA A 514 -3.93 1.18 10.53
C ALA A 514 -2.65 0.34 10.32
N TYR A 515 -1.69 0.48 11.23
CA TYR A 515 -0.50 -0.37 11.29
C TYR A 515 -0.76 -1.64 12.10
N VAL A 516 -0.81 -2.80 11.44
CA VAL A 516 -1.23 -4.06 12.07
C VAL A 516 -0.06 -5.00 12.32
N PHE A 517 0.37 -5.05 13.57
CA PHE A 517 1.30 -6.05 14.07
C PHE A 517 1.07 -6.28 15.55
N SER A 518 1.43 -7.46 16.05
CA SER A 518 1.34 -7.81 17.47
C SER A 518 2.49 -8.74 17.81
N HIS A 519 3.25 -8.45 18.88
CA HIS A 519 4.34 -9.32 19.29
C HIS A 519 3.86 -10.63 19.91
N TRP A 520 2.62 -10.68 20.39
CA TRP A 520 2.06 -11.89 20.96
C TRP A 520 0.58 -12.04 20.62
N MET A 521 0.15 -13.29 20.56
CA MET A 521 -1.23 -13.69 20.29
C MET A 521 -1.54 -15.02 20.96
N VAL A 522 -2.78 -15.17 21.42
CA VAL A 522 -3.34 -16.40 21.96
C VAL A 522 -4.65 -16.70 21.23
N LYS A 523 -4.78 -17.91 20.72
CA LYS A 523 -6.04 -18.41 20.14
C LYS A 523 -6.38 -19.74 20.78
N LEU A 524 -7.57 -19.85 21.32
CA LEU A 524 -8.10 -21.08 21.90
C LEU A 524 -9.49 -21.34 21.34
N GLU A 525 -9.79 -22.60 21.07
CA GLU A 525 -11.14 -23.05 20.79
C GLU A 525 -11.37 -24.41 21.45
N GLY A 526 -12.58 -24.64 21.93
CA GLY A 526 -12.89 -25.88 22.61
C GLY A 526 -14.36 -26.17 22.62
N MET A 527 -14.69 -27.43 22.84
CA MET A 527 -16.06 -27.91 22.92
C MET A 527 -16.16 -29.02 23.97
N TYR A 528 -17.25 -29.01 24.71
CA TYR A 528 -17.64 -30.04 25.67
C TYR A 528 -19.05 -30.55 25.36
N GLN A 529 -19.20 -31.87 25.28
CA GLN A 529 -20.47 -32.55 25.05
C GLN A 529 -21.16 -32.84 26.39
N LEU A 530 -22.23 -32.12 26.65
CA LEU A 530 -23.08 -32.28 27.82
C LEU A 530 -24.07 -33.45 27.63
N PRO A 531 -24.70 -33.94 28.71
CA PRO A 531 -25.81 -34.88 28.62
C PRO A 531 -26.96 -34.38 27.74
N TYR A 532 -27.83 -35.31 27.35
CA TYR A 532 -29.03 -35.03 26.55
C TYR A 532 -28.75 -34.41 25.16
N GLY A 533 -27.54 -34.52 24.61
CA GLY A 533 -27.22 -34.02 23.28
C GLY A 533 -27.06 -32.49 23.20
N PHE A 534 -26.66 -31.86 24.31
CA PHE A 534 -26.19 -30.48 24.30
C PHE A 534 -24.68 -30.45 24.10
N ASP A 535 -24.20 -29.47 23.34
CA ASP A 535 -22.79 -29.15 23.21
C ASP A 535 -22.58 -27.69 23.60
N VAL A 536 -21.53 -27.43 24.38
CA VAL A 536 -21.06 -26.06 24.67
C VAL A 536 -19.69 -25.90 24.05
N SER A 537 -19.51 -24.86 23.26
CA SER A 537 -18.22 -24.51 22.68
C SER A 537 -17.85 -23.06 22.92
N PHE A 538 -16.56 -22.78 22.83
CA PHE A 538 -16.02 -21.44 22.96
C PHE A 538 -14.93 -21.18 21.92
N THR A 539 -14.76 -19.90 21.61
CA THR A 539 -13.54 -19.39 20.97
C THR A 539 -13.02 -18.21 21.77
N PHE A 540 -11.72 -18.18 21.98
CA PHE A 540 -11.03 -17.09 22.67
C PHE A 540 -9.87 -16.62 21.80
N ASN A 541 -9.79 -15.32 21.57
CA ASN A 541 -8.69 -14.68 20.87
C ASN A 541 -8.20 -13.53 21.74
N ALA A 542 -6.90 -13.47 21.98
CA ALA A 542 -6.24 -12.32 22.60
C ALA A 542 -4.95 -11.97 21.86
N ARG A 543 -4.60 -10.69 21.79
CA ARG A 543 -3.33 -10.22 21.21
C ARG A 543 -2.96 -8.86 21.75
N GLN A 544 -1.68 -8.51 21.60
CA GLN A 544 -1.26 -7.12 21.75
C GLN A 544 -2.09 -6.20 20.82
N GLY A 545 -2.34 -4.97 21.26
CA GLY A 545 -2.96 -3.97 20.40
C GLY A 545 -2.08 -3.63 19.19
N TYR A 546 -2.70 -3.05 18.17
CA TYR A 546 -1.99 -2.59 16.98
C TYR A 546 -1.19 -1.32 17.24
N VAL A 547 -0.18 -1.07 16.41
CA VAL A 547 0.77 0.02 16.59
C VAL A 547 0.12 1.36 16.26
N ILE A 548 0.48 2.40 17.02
CA ILE A 548 0.09 3.78 16.74
C ILE A 548 1.38 4.61 16.60
N PRO A 549 1.67 5.17 15.41
CA PRO A 549 2.80 6.08 15.25
C PRO A 549 2.48 7.45 15.84
N HIS A 550 3.55 8.16 16.21
CA HIS A 550 3.51 9.52 16.76
C HIS A 550 4.44 10.43 15.96
N TYR A 551 3.88 11.45 15.32
CA TYR A 551 4.60 12.34 14.41
C TYR A 551 3.96 13.72 14.31
N MET A 552 4.65 14.65 13.66
CA MET A 552 4.11 15.92 13.18
C MET A 552 4.77 16.29 11.85
N THR A 553 4.25 17.31 11.17
CA THR A 553 4.89 17.88 9.98
C THR A 553 5.57 19.19 10.33
N ILE A 554 6.78 19.41 9.81
CA ILE A 554 7.47 20.71 9.85
C ILE A 554 7.50 21.27 8.44
N THR A 555 7.06 22.51 8.28
CA THR A 555 7.22 23.32 7.08
C THR A 555 8.10 24.52 7.41
N ASP A 556 9.30 24.58 6.84
CA ASP A 556 10.29 25.64 7.10
C ASP A 556 10.42 26.57 5.88
N TYR A 557 9.71 27.71 5.92
CA TYR A 557 9.72 28.71 4.86
C TYR A 557 11.05 29.46 4.75
N ARG A 558 11.90 29.40 5.77
CA ARG A 558 13.26 29.98 5.74
C ARG A 558 14.20 29.15 4.87
N TRP A 559 13.85 27.90 4.57
CA TRP A 559 14.67 27.04 3.73
C TRP A 559 14.71 27.55 2.29
N ALA A 560 15.92 27.71 1.75
CA ALA A 560 16.13 28.35 0.46
C ALA A 560 15.60 27.53 -0.73
N ASN A 561 15.48 26.20 -0.58
CA ASN A 561 14.89 25.36 -1.61
C ASN A 561 13.35 25.39 -1.52
N SER A 562 12.71 26.19 -2.39
CA SER A 562 11.25 26.30 -2.46
C SER A 562 10.53 25.02 -2.89
N TYR A 563 11.23 24.10 -3.57
CA TYR A 563 10.67 22.81 -4.00
C TYR A 563 10.43 21.84 -2.82
N ASN A 564 11.21 21.95 -1.75
CA ASN A 564 11.13 21.05 -0.60
C ASN A 564 11.33 21.79 0.71
N ARG A 565 10.22 22.25 1.29
CA ARG A 565 10.18 22.94 2.59
C ARG A 565 9.53 22.14 3.71
N SER A 566 8.94 20.99 3.38
CA SER A 566 8.13 20.21 4.32
C SER A 566 8.69 18.82 4.54
N VAL A 567 8.67 18.37 5.80
CA VAL A 567 9.05 17.01 6.20
C VAL A 567 8.20 16.54 7.39
N THR A 568 7.70 15.31 7.32
CA THR A 568 7.10 14.66 8.49
C THR A 568 8.20 14.14 9.40
N VAL A 569 8.15 14.50 10.68
CA VAL A 569 9.10 14.09 11.70
C VAL A 569 8.42 13.17 12.72
N TYR A 570 9.03 12.02 12.99
CA TYR A 570 8.57 11.17 14.09
C TYR A 570 8.91 11.82 15.43
N LEU A 571 8.01 11.67 16.40
CA LEU A 571 8.17 12.19 17.76
C LEU A 571 8.53 11.07 18.74
N ASP A 572 8.25 9.81 18.39
CA ASP A 572 8.71 8.63 19.10
C ASP A 572 9.17 7.54 18.11
N LYS A 573 9.94 6.55 18.61
CA LYS A 573 10.30 5.38 17.80
C LYS A 573 9.05 4.62 17.38
N PHE A 574 9.01 4.17 16.13
CA PHE A 574 7.90 3.39 15.62
C PHE A 574 7.73 2.08 16.40
N GLY A 575 6.50 1.78 16.84
CA GLY A 575 6.19 0.64 17.71
C GLY A 575 6.17 0.94 19.22
N SER A 576 6.43 2.19 19.64
CA SER A 576 6.45 2.54 21.07
C SER A 576 5.05 2.69 21.68
N ASP A 577 4.05 3.08 20.90
CA ASP A 577 2.64 3.16 21.34
C ASP A 577 1.80 2.11 20.61
N THR A 578 0.81 1.55 21.31
CA THR A 578 -0.10 0.54 20.81
C THR A 578 -1.50 0.74 21.35
N LEU A 579 -2.50 0.27 20.61
CA LEU A 579 -3.86 0.12 21.13
C LEU A 579 -3.90 -0.74 22.41
N PRO A 580 -4.99 -0.67 23.19
CA PRO A 580 -5.21 -1.60 24.29
C PRO A 580 -5.14 -3.06 23.83
N VAL A 581 -4.81 -3.95 24.78
CA VAL A 581 -4.85 -5.39 24.53
C VAL A 581 -6.22 -5.80 24.02
N PHE A 582 -6.22 -6.49 22.87
CA PHE A 582 -7.43 -7.04 22.30
C PHE A 582 -7.71 -8.40 22.92
N TYR A 583 -8.94 -8.64 23.34
CA TYR A 583 -9.40 -9.98 23.70
C TYR A 583 -10.91 -10.14 23.47
N GLN A 584 -11.32 -11.33 23.03
CA GLN A 584 -12.70 -11.65 22.76
C GLN A 584 -12.99 -13.10 23.14
N LEU A 585 -14.05 -13.31 23.91
CA LEU A 585 -14.63 -14.62 24.21
C LEU A 585 -15.99 -14.74 23.52
N ASN A 586 -16.15 -15.78 22.71
CA ASN A 586 -17.43 -16.16 22.13
C ASN A 586 -17.82 -17.53 22.66
N LEU A 587 -19.12 -17.75 22.85
CA LEU A 587 -19.69 -19.02 23.31
C LEU A 587 -20.76 -19.49 22.33
N ARG A 588 -20.91 -20.79 22.19
CA ARG A 588 -22.06 -21.43 21.54
C ARG A 588 -22.66 -22.47 22.45
N LEU A 589 -23.99 -22.48 22.52
CA LEU A 589 -24.78 -23.60 23.02
C LEU A 589 -25.51 -24.22 21.84
N GLU A 590 -25.32 -25.52 21.61
CA GLU A 590 -25.98 -26.27 20.55
C GLU A 590 -26.76 -27.45 21.16
N LYS A 591 -27.96 -27.69 20.66
CA LYS A 591 -28.80 -28.82 21.01
C LYS A 591 -29.05 -29.65 19.77
N GLN A 592 -28.58 -30.89 19.78
CA GLN A 592 -28.94 -31.88 18.79
C GLN A 592 -30.25 -32.59 19.19
N ILE A 593 -31.23 -32.53 18.32
CA ILE A 593 -32.50 -33.27 18.39
C ILE A 593 -32.45 -34.33 17.29
N LYS A 594 -32.52 -35.60 17.69
CA LYS A 594 -32.56 -36.73 16.75
C LYS A 594 -34.01 -36.97 16.33
N LEU A 595 -34.27 -37.07 15.03
CA LEU A 595 -35.59 -37.43 14.48
C LEU A 595 -35.64 -38.92 14.09
N GLY A 596 -34.99 -39.80 14.87
CA GLY A 596 -34.76 -41.18 14.43
C GLY A 596 -33.71 -41.25 13.31
N ASP A 597 -33.97 -42.08 12.30
CA ASP A 597 -33.05 -42.33 11.17
C ASP A 597 -33.23 -41.34 10.00
N THR A 598 -34.28 -40.51 10.02
CA THR A 598 -34.64 -39.58 8.94
C THR A 598 -33.93 -38.24 9.01
N GLY A 599 -33.17 -37.97 10.07
CA GLY A 599 -32.37 -36.76 10.17
C GLY A 599 -32.12 -36.23 11.59
N ARG A 600 -31.49 -35.07 11.64
CA ARG A 600 -31.11 -34.35 12.86
C ARG A 600 -31.47 -32.87 12.73
N ILE A 601 -32.01 -32.30 13.80
CA ILE A 601 -32.18 -30.85 13.96
C ILE A 601 -31.14 -30.37 14.96
N TYR A 602 -30.45 -29.30 14.64
CA TYR A 602 -29.54 -28.61 15.55
C TYR A 602 -30.09 -27.23 15.86
N VAL A 603 -30.38 -26.95 17.12
CA VAL A 603 -30.77 -25.62 17.61
C VAL A 603 -29.55 -24.98 18.26
N MET A 604 -29.18 -23.78 17.82
CA MET A 604 -27.92 -23.14 18.21
C MET A 604 -28.19 -21.73 18.74
N ALA A 605 -27.48 -21.36 19.80
CA ALA A 605 -27.38 -19.99 20.30
C ALA A 605 -25.89 -19.61 20.39
N ASP A 606 -25.49 -18.63 19.59
CA ASP A 606 -24.14 -18.06 19.55
C ASP A 606 -24.12 -16.71 20.30
N GLY A 607 -23.25 -16.58 21.30
CA GLY A 607 -22.94 -15.32 21.96
C GLY A 607 -21.56 -14.83 21.53
N PHE A 608 -21.49 -13.70 20.84
CA PHE A 608 -20.25 -13.06 20.43
C PHE A 608 -19.89 -11.94 21.41
N ASN A 609 -18.61 -11.79 21.75
CA ASN A 609 -18.13 -10.84 22.76
C ASN A 609 -18.93 -10.95 24.08
N VAL A 610 -19.00 -12.16 24.66
CA VAL A 610 -19.82 -12.47 25.86
C VAL A 610 -19.45 -11.62 27.07
N LEU A 611 -18.20 -11.12 27.14
CA LEU A 611 -17.75 -10.22 28.20
C LEU A 611 -18.23 -8.77 28.01
N ASN A 612 -18.89 -8.47 26.89
CA ASN A 612 -19.41 -7.16 26.50
C ASN A 612 -18.40 -6.02 26.68
N ARG A 613 -17.15 -6.24 26.24
CA ARG A 613 -16.06 -5.25 26.38
C ARG A 613 -16.00 -4.35 25.16
N ALA A 614 -15.98 -3.04 25.39
CA ALA A 614 -15.76 -2.01 24.37
C ALA A 614 -14.25 -1.76 24.20
N ILE A 615 -13.58 -2.63 23.45
CA ILE A 615 -12.14 -2.52 23.17
C ILE A 615 -11.93 -1.65 21.92
N ILE A 616 -11.01 -0.69 21.97
CA ILE A 616 -10.67 0.13 20.80
C ILE A 616 -9.91 -0.75 19.81
N ASN A 617 -10.46 -0.91 18.60
CA ASN A 617 -9.86 -1.68 17.52
C ASN A 617 -9.13 -0.80 16.50
N ARG A 618 -9.51 0.47 16.40
CA ARG A 618 -8.92 1.43 15.46
C ARG A 618 -9.04 2.87 15.98
N ARG A 619 -8.00 3.66 15.77
CA ARG A 619 -7.95 5.09 16.07
C ARG A 619 -6.99 5.78 15.11
N TYR A 620 -7.18 7.07 14.91
CA TYR A 620 -6.26 7.88 14.13
C TYR A 620 -4.88 7.87 14.77
N ASP A 621 -3.85 7.94 13.93
CA ASP A 621 -2.47 8.11 14.37
C ASP A 621 -2.35 9.34 15.29
N ARG A 622 -1.30 9.35 16.11
CA ARG A 622 -0.97 10.53 16.90
C ARG A 622 -0.21 11.51 16.02
N ASN A 623 -0.93 12.21 15.16
CA ASN A 623 -0.42 13.29 14.34
C ASN A 623 -0.69 14.62 15.04
N GLU A 624 0.32 15.21 15.66
CA GLU A 624 0.13 16.44 16.44
C GLU A 624 -0.32 17.62 15.56
N GLY A 625 0.05 17.63 14.27
CA GLY A 625 -0.31 18.67 13.31
C GLY A 625 0.88 19.15 12.48
N THR A 626 0.81 20.40 12.02
CA THR A 626 1.84 21.05 11.21
C THR A 626 2.40 22.27 11.93
N LEU A 627 3.71 22.24 12.20
CA LEU A 627 4.51 23.39 12.61
C LEU A 627 5.00 24.15 11.37
N ARG A 628 4.68 25.44 11.28
CA ARG A 628 5.18 26.33 10.23
C ARG A 628 6.20 27.30 10.82
N ILE A 629 7.34 27.41 10.16
CA ILE A 629 8.44 28.28 10.59
C ILE A 629 8.67 29.32 9.50
N TYR A 630 8.45 30.59 9.86
CA TYR A 630 8.68 31.76 9.03
C TYR A 630 9.97 32.46 9.45
N SER A 631 10.35 33.51 8.72
CA SER A 631 11.55 34.31 9.02
C SER A 631 11.46 35.03 10.37
N ASP A 632 10.26 35.40 10.80
CA ASP A 632 9.97 36.27 11.95
C ASP A 632 9.14 35.59 13.05
N HIS A 633 8.42 34.52 12.76
CA HIS A 633 7.57 33.82 13.73
C HIS A 633 7.38 32.32 13.43
N MET A 634 6.72 31.61 14.35
CA MET A 634 6.24 30.24 14.15
C MET A 634 4.74 30.17 14.39
N SER A 635 4.05 29.28 13.68
CA SER A 635 2.64 28.97 13.91
C SER A 635 2.40 27.47 13.88
N PHE A 636 1.35 27.01 14.56
CA PHE A 636 1.01 25.59 14.60
C PHE A 636 -0.47 25.36 14.30
N SER A 637 -0.74 24.45 13.36
CA SER A 637 -2.09 23.97 13.07
C SER A 637 -2.24 22.53 13.55
N LYS A 638 -3.10 22.32 14.55
CA LYS A 638 -3.42 20.97 15.05
C LYS A 638 -4.14 20.16 13.97
N TYR A 639 -3.83 18.87 13.88
CA TYR A 639 -4.62 17.96 13.06
C TYR A 639 -5.97 17.69 13.74
N ALA A 640 -7.07 17.90 13.03
CA ALA A 640 -8.43 17.83 13.58
C ALA A 640 -8.76 16.46 14.21
N ASN A 641 -8.26 15.37 13.61
CA ASN A 641 -8.49 14.01 14.07
C ASN A 641 -7.33 13.43 14.91
N ASN A 642 -6.42 14.27 15.43
CA ASN A 642 -5.26 13.82 16.21
C ASN A 642 -5.69 12.84 17.32
N TYR A 643 -5.20 11.60 17.22
CA TYR A 643 -5.46 10.54 18.20
C TYR A 643 -6.96 10.23 18.43
N ALA A 644 -7.87 10.66 17.55
CA ALA A 644 -9.30 10.42 17.72
C ALA A 644 -9.65 8.93 17.56
N ILE A 645 -10.67 8.46 18.29
CA ILE A 645 -11.13 7.07 18.19
C ILE A 645 -12.01 6.91 16.94
N ASN A 646 -11.79 5.84 16.18
CA ASN A 646 -12.58 5.53 14.98
C ASN A 646 -13.47 4.29 15.17
N GLU A 647 -12.98 3.25 15.86
CA GLU A 647 -13.70 1.97 15.95
C GLU A 647 -13.52 1.28 17.31
N TYR A 648 -14.65 0.84 17.88
CA TYR A 648 -14.70 -0.12 18.98
C TYR A 648 -15.08 -1.51 18.47
N LEU A 649 -14.67 -2.55 19.21
CA LEU A 649 -15.20 -3.90 19.06
C LEU A 649 -16.72 -3.89 19.24
N ASN A 650 -17.42 -4.62 18.37
CA ASN A 650 -18.86 -4.80 18.47
C ASN A 650 -19.27 -5.26 19.88
N PRO A 651 -20.42 -4.79 20.41
CA PRO A 651 -20.91 -5.20 21.73
C PRO A 651 -21.27 -6.68 21.75
N PHE A 652 -21.78 -7.15 22.88
CA PHE A 652 -22.39 -8.48 22.94
C PHE A 652 -23.47 -8.63 21.86
N ILE A 653 -23.32 -9.63 20.99
CA ILE A 653 -24.29 -9.96 19.95
C ILE A 653 -24.71 -11.41 20.15
N MET A 654 -26.02 -11.65 20.14
CA MET A 654 -26.57 -13.00 20.13
C MET A 654 -27.11 -13.35 18.75
N ARG A 655 -26.83 -14.57 18.29
CA ARG A 655 -27.40 -15.14 17.07
C ARG A 655 -28.06 -16.48 17.39
N LEU A 656 -29.27 -16.67 16.89
CA LEU A 656 -30.00 -17.93 16.99
C LEU A 656 -30.03 -18.60 15.61
N GLY A 657 -29.89 -19.92 15.59
CA GLY A 657 -29.87 -20.68 14.35
C GLY A 657 -30.52 -22.05 14.49
N VAL A 658 -31.08 -22.54 13.40
CA VAL A 658 -31.56 -23.91 13.28
C VAL A 658 -30.97 -24.52 12.01
N ARG A 659 -30.35 -25.70 12.14
CA ARG A 659 -29.81 -26.46 11.00
C ARG A 659 -30.51 -27.82 10.93
N PHE A 660 -30.93 -28.18 9.72
CA PHE A 660 -31.50 -29.49 9.41
C PHE A 660 -30.47 -30.30 8.65
N GLN A 661 -30.32 -31.57 9.01
CA GLN A 661 -29.52 -32.55 8.29
C GLN A 661 -30.42 -33.75 8.05
N PHE A 662 -30.73 -34.01 6.79
CA PHE A 662 -31.57 -35.14 6.36
C PHE A 662 -30.68 -36.29 5.91
#